data_AF-A0A495PKZ1-F1
#
_entry.id   AF-A0A495PKZ1-F1
#
_cell.length_a   1.000
_cell.length_b   1.000
_cell.length_c   1.000
_cell.angle_alpha   90.00
_cell.angle_beta   90.00
_cell.angle_gamma   90.00
#
_symmetry.space_group_name_H-M   'P 1'
#
loop_
_entity.id
_entity.type
_entity.pdbx_description
1 polymer ?
#
loop_
_entity_poly.entity_id
_entity_poly.type
_entity_poly.pdbx_seq_one_letter_code
_entity_poly.pdbx_strand_id
1 'polypeptide(L)'
;MKNVNYCWSFVVILFLLFTSCSKDEADVSGPEVQDTFQLQFGTLLNDFESQTRQQISEDPLECRDAEPSYVLVALTDAEGNWVADMDPTGEGATTADFIKVDIVNNGGSWETKYSEMLGLPAGTYQLQYFIVYSDDDQVLWVAPREGGTYASSVGDPLPQEIILEAGTKPYIEVDVLCFIEREEEAYGYIFFDINAIAIENNYCIFVNYCDDQTGREYPANFQVDIWGDAFDGSEVILGGEMNSVSGEGNSFAATVLCVPLPPLEDGEMYYVRVTVLSAGAYTASALDIYEFEITQAMIDAQLGATPRYEHIRINCDDDGSVPVDSDQDGIPDNEDNCPNIANPDQEDEDENGVGDVCETGVDDDGDGVPNDIDECPDTDPGVEVDEVGCESIQVPGRDMVVLNDANIFDARAMEDPDNVQFVKNLINFTTTGIRNSGTTFMFDFGRASSCVFCTGEWSTMRSLVENQGFTISDISSTSGSLTSIPSDVKIIMLVMPNVQYTVAEINTLKQFSSEGGRIIFMGEHDGFYGSGIPIENQFLINMGAILFNSGGALDCIQNGNYPELPASSNRVHPIMEGVNGLTIACASVIEPGEGDFPLFYDSTNTFVLGGVAKIDTAPISELKQVTRTKFRQSNAKLHNASSTTGY
;
A
#
# COMPACT_ATOMS: atom_id res chain seq x y z
N MET A 1 -6.06 -101.34 29.30
CA MET A 1 -7.47 -101.16 28.90
C MET A 1 -7.73 -99.67 28.96
N LYS A 2 -7.64 -99.02 27.80
CA LYS A 2 -8.77 -98.62 26.95
C LYS A 2 -9.42 -97.34 27.47
N ASN A 3 -9.13 -96.28 26.73
CA ASN A 3 -10.05 -95.23 26.28
C ASN A 3 -10.96 -94.64 27.34
N VAL A 4 -10.73 -93.37 27.69
CA VAL A 4 -11.76 -92.31 27.63
C VAL A 4 -11.03 -90.95 27.71
N ASN A 5 -11.18 -90.19 26.62
CA ASN A 5 -11.18 -88.72 26.52
C ASN A 5 -9.88 -87.93 26.67
N TYR A 6 -9.17 -87.85 25.54
CA TYR A 6 -8.80 -86.57 24.92
C TYR A 6 -9.98 -85.58 24.95
N CYS A 7 -10.14 -84.82 26.03
CA CYS A 7 -11.03 -83.65 26.04
C CYS A 7 -10.76 -82.63 27.17
N TRP A 8 -9.66 -82.75 27.91
CA TRP A 8 -9.44 -81.98 29.14
C TRP A 8 -8.07 -81.26 29.21
N SER A 9 -7.41 -81.09 28.07
CA SER A 9 -6.25 -80.18 27.94
C SER A 9 -6.55 -78.94 27.07
N PHE A 10 -7.77 -78.82 26.56
CA PHE A 10 -8.24 -77.60 25.85
C PHE A 10 -9.07 -76.67 26.73
N VAL A 11 -9.46 -77.10 27.94
CA VAL A 11 -10.34 -76.32 28.84
C VAL A 11 -9.55 -75.46 29.85
N VAL A 12 -8.24 -75.67 29.99
CA VAL A 12 -7.39 -74.91 30.93
C VAL A 12 -6.82 -73.62 30.28
N ILE A 13 -6.87 -73.49 28.95
CA ILE A 13 -6.44 -72.26 28.24
C ILE A 13 -7.60 -71.25 28.06
N LEU A 14 -8.86 -71.68 28.24
CA LEU A 14 -10.04 -70.81 28.11
C LEU A 14 -10.48 -70.14 29.44
N PHE A 15 -9.86 -70.49 30.58
CA PHE A 15 -10.23 -70.00 31.91
C PHE A 15 -9.22 -69.00 32.53
N LEU A 16 -8.21 -68.56 31.78
CA LEU A 16 -7.38 -67.39 32.13
C LEU A 16 -7.97 -66.06 31.63
N LEU A 17 -9.17 -66.08 31.02
CA LEU A 17 -9.83 -64.91 30.43
C LEU A 17 -11.03 -64.36 31.23
N PHE A 18 -11.39 -64.93 32.39
CA PHE A 18 -12.54 -64.43 33.16
C PHE A 18 -12.32 -64.48 34.69
N THR A 19 -11.55 -63.51 35.19
CA THR A 19 -11.56 -63.01 36.58
C THR A 19 -11.33 -61.49 36.49
N SER A 20 -12.28 -60.64 36.10
CA SER A 20 -13.47 -60.19 36.83
C SER A 20 -13.20 -59.86 38.30
N CYS A 21 -12.70 -58.64 38.54
CA CYS A 21 -12.79 -57.97 39.83
C CYS A 21 -14.22 -57.43 40.03
N SER A 22 -14.75 -57.62 41.24
CA SER A 22 -15.98 -57.01 41.73
C SER A 22 -15.64 -55.77 42.56
N LYS A 23 -16.27 -54.64 42.19
CA LYS A 23 -16.67 -53.39 42.90
C LYS A 23 -16.35 -53.27 44.41
N ASP A 24 -15.95 -52.12 44.99
CA ASP A 24 -16.21 -50.68 44.75
C ASP A 24 -14.90 -49.85 44.96
N GLU A 25 -14.61 -48.69 44.36
CA GLU A 25 -15.30 -47.39 44.42
C GLU A 25 -14.95 -46.48 43.20
N ALA A 26 -15.90 -45.62 42.84
CA ALA A 26 -15.78 -44.32 42.15
C ALA A 26 -15.01 -44.20 40.81
N ASP A 27 -15.81 -44.17 39.74
CA ASP A 27 -15.74 -43.29 38.56
C ASP A 27 -14.41 -42.53 38.27
N VAL A 28 -13.66 -43.00 37.27
CA VAL A 28 -12.71 -42.19 36.49
C VAL A 28 -12.72 -42.71 35.05
N SER A 29 -13.49 -42.07 34.18
CA SER A 29 -13.31 -42.15 32.73
C SER A 29 -11.99 -41.47 32.37
N GLY A 30 -10.98 -42.25 31.98
CA GLY A 30 -9.88 -41.72 31.18
C GLY A 30 -10.36 -41.42 29.76
N PRO A 31 -9.81 -40.39 29.07
CA PRO A 31 -10.23 -40.06 27.72
C PRO A 31 -9.79 -41.14 26.73
N GLU A 32 -10.63 -41.39 25.72
CA GLU A 32 -10.32 -42.20 24.55
C GLU A 32 -9.09 -41.62 23.83
N VAL A 33 -8.04 -42.42 23.66
CA VAL A 33 -6.94 -42.08 22.74
C VAL A 33 -7.47 -42.38 21.34
N GLN A 34 -7.80 -41.34 20.57
CA GLN A 34 -8.00 -41.49 19.13
C GLN A 34 -6.64 -41.79 18.49
N ASP A 35 -6.50 -42.94 17.84
CA ASP A 35 -5.29 -43.27 17.08
C ASP A 35 -5.17 -42.29 15.89
N THR A 36 -4.14 -41.42 15.91
CA THR A 36 -3.81 -40.53 14.79
C THR A 36 -2.85 -41.22 13.83
N PHE A 37 -3.04 -41.01 12.52
CA PHE A 37 -2.28 -41.61 11.43
C PHE A 37 -1.53 -40.53 10.66
N GLN A 38 -0.25 -40.79 10.41
CA GLN A 38 0.58 -39.84 9.68
C GLN A 38 0.26 -39.89 8.19
N LEU A 39 -0.22 -38.76 7.66
CA LEU A 39 -0.31 -38.50 6.23
C LEU A 39 1.03 -37.92 5.73
N GLN A 40 1.46 -38.38 4.56
CA GLN A 40 2.64 -37.89 3.86
C GLN A 40 2.34 -37.75 2.36
N PHE A 41 3.01 -36.79 1.73
CA PHE A 41 2.86 -36.51 0.31
C PHE A 41 4.17 -36.73 -0.45
N GLY A 42 4.02 -37.14 -1.70
CA GLY A 42 5.08 -37.15 -2.70
C GLY A 42 4.73 -36.22 -3.85
N THR A 43 5.73 -35.58 -4.45
CA THR A 43 5.51 -34.79 -5.65
C THR A 43 5.71 -35.65 -6.90
N LEU A 44 4.71 -35.69 -7.77
CA LEU A 44 4.85 -36.24 -9.11
C LEU A 44 4.94 -35.06 -10.09
N LEU A 45 6.17 -34.66 -10.41
CA LEU A 45 6.40 -33.57 -11.34
C LEU A 45 6.00 -34.03 -12.75
N ASN A 46 4.90 -33.47 -13.25
CA ASN A 46 4.47 -33.68 -14.62
C ASN A 46 5.25 -32.73 -15.52
N ASP A 47 6.31 -33.26 -16.13
CA ASP A 47 7.14 -32.50 -17.05
C ASP A 47 6.33 -32.14 -18.31
N PHE A 48 6.15 -30.84 -18.53
CA PHE A 48 5.43 -30.23 -19.65
C PHE A 48 5.94 -30.72 -21.02
N GLU A 49 7.16 -31.29 -21.04
CA GLU A 49 7.85 -31.87 -22.19
C GLU A 49 7.06 -32.96 -22.96
N SER A 50 6.09 -33.65 -22.35
CA SER A 50 5.40 -34.78 -23.00
C SER A 50 4.05 -34.43 -23.65
N GLN A 51 3.32 -33.43 -23.15
CA GLN A 51 1.99 -33.09 -23.65
C GLN A 51 1.97 -31.87 -24.58
N THR A 52 2.88 -30.90 -24.41
CA THR A 52 2.88 -29.64 -25.19
C THR A 52 3.83 -29.68 -26.40
N ARG A 53 4.46 -30.83 -26.68
CA ARG A 53 5.34 -31.03 -27.85
C ARG A 53 4.60 -31.07 -29.20
N GLN A 54 3.34 -30.65 -29.25
CA GLN A 54 2.59 -30.52 -30.51
C GLN A 54 2.14 -29.10 -30.90
N GLN A 55 2.28 -28.05 -30.07
CA GLN A 55 1.70 -26.76 -30.47
C GLN A 55 2.43 -25.42 -30.18
N ILE A 56 3.57 -25.34 -29.52
CA ILE A 56 4.25 -24.03 -29.35
C ILE A 56 5.76 -24.14 -29.64
N SER A 57 6.28 -23.13 -30.35
CA SER A 57 7.60 -23.08 -31.00
C SER A 57 8.74 -22.54 -30.12
N GLU A 58 9.92 -23.13 -30.32
CA GLU A 58 11.28 -22.57 -30.31
C GLU A 58 11.96 -21.99 -29.04
N ASP A 59 11.36 -22.10 -27.85
CA ASP A 59 12.14 -22.10 -26.59
C ASP A 59 11.59 -23.16 -25.64
N PRO A 60 12.40 -24.07 -25.07
CA PRO A 60 11.93 -24.95 -24.02
C PRO A 60 11.50 -24.09 -22.83
N LEU A 61 10.26 -24.28 -22.37
CA LEU A 61 9.81 -23.70 -21.10
C LEU A 61 10.62 -24.39 -19.99
N GLU A 62 11.67 -23.72 -19.51
CA GLU A 62 12.53 -24.21 -18.43
C GLU A 62 11.89 -23.88 -17.08
N CYS A 63 11.75 -24.88 -16.23
CA CYS A 63 11.32 -24.70 -14.84
C CYS A 63 12.36 -23.87 -14.09
N ARG A 64 11.94 -23.14 -13.04
CA ARG A 64 12.88 -22.45 -12.15
C ARG A 64 13.95 -23.41 -11.62
N ASP A 65 15.22 -23.04 -11.79
CA ASP A 65 16.37 -23.84 -11.38
C ASP A 65 16.69 -23.59 -9.89
N ALA A 66 15.86 -24.17 -9.02
CA ALA A 66 16.06 -24.12 -7.57
C ALA A 66 15.66 -25.46 -6.92
N GLU A 67 16.32 -25.80 -5.82
CA GLU A 67 16.02 -27.03 -5.09
C GLU A 67 14.74 -26.88 -4.24
N PRO A 68 13.79 -27.81 -4.35
CA PRO A 68 12.63 -27.87 -3.48
C PRO A 68 13.00 -28.00 -1.99
N SER A 69 12.41 -27.15 -1.15
CA SER A 69 12.71 -27.04 0.28
C SER A 69 11.52 -27.38 1.18
N TYR A 70 10.34 -26.82 0.89
CA TYR A 70 9.12 -27.10 1.65
C TYR A 70 7.87 -27.04 0.77
N VAL A 71 6.76 -27.58 1.29
CA VAL A 71 5.43 -27.50 0.68
C VAL A 71 4.45 -26.80 1.62
N LEU A 72 3.53 -26.03 1.05
CA LEU A 72 2.34 -25.54 1.73
C LEU A 72 1.13 -26.39 1.33
N VAL A 73 0.45 -26.93 2.33
CA VAL A 73 -0.69 -27.84 2.17
C VAL A 73 -1.91 -27.30 2.91
N ALA A 74 -3.09 -27.37 2.30
CA ALA A 74 -4.34 -27.17 3.01
C ALA A 74 -5.33 -28.28 2.67
N LEU A 75 -5.98 -28.81 3.69
CA LEU A 75 -6.89 -29.95 3.63
C LEU A 75 -8.22 -29.55 4.25
N THR A 76 -9.32 -30.08 3.74
CA THR A 76 -10.60 -30.10 4.46
C THR A 76 -10.97 -31.51 4.87
N ASP A 77 -11.74 -31.67 5.94
CA ASP A 77 -12.37 -32.95 6.31
C ASP A 77 -13.58 -33.26 5.41
N ALA A 78 -14.28 -34.36 5.69
CA ALA A 78 -15.46 -34.80 4.93
C ALA A 78 -16.64 -33.82 5.05
N GLU A 79 -16.65 -33.01 6.11
CA GLU A 79 -17.65 -31.99 6.40
C GLU A 79 -17.29 -30.62 5.80
N GLY A 80 -16.08 -30.48 5.23
CA GLY A 80 -15.60 -29.26 4.59
C GLY A 80 -14.85 -28.31 5.53
N ASN A 81 -14.56 -28.71 6.77
CA ASN A 81 -13.80 -27.89 7.71
C ASN A 81 -12.30 -27.99 7.43
N TRP A 82 -11.58 -26.89 7.58
CA TRP A 82 -10.13 -26.86 7.42
C TRP A 82 -9.43 -27.67 8.49
N VAL A 83 -8.45 -28.46 8.05
CA VAL A 83 -7.63 -29.31 8.92
C VAL A 83 -6.58 -28.47 9.62
N ALA A 84 -6.38 -28.74 10.91
CA ALA A 84 -5.40 -28.05 11.76
C ALA A 84 -5.63 -26.53 11.88
N ASP A 85 -6.88 -26.08 11.71
CA ASP A 85 -7.30 -24.67 11.72
C ASP A 85 -6.57 -23.80 10.68
N MET A 86 -6.03 -24.44 9.63
CA MET A 86 -5.29 -23.80 8.55
C MET A 86 -6.27 -23.47 7.42
N ASP A 87 -6.86 -22.27 7.51
CA ASP A 87 -7.79 -21.74 6.50
C ASP A 87 -7.09 -20.72 5.58
N PRO A 88 -6.66 -21.15 4.38
CA PRO A 88 -5.99 -20.25 3.44
C PRO A 88 -6.96 -19.34 2.67
N THR A 89 -8.26 -19.36 2.99
CA THR A 89 -9.30 -18.61 2.27
C THR A 89 -9.84 -17.40 3.04
N GLY A 90 -9.43 -17.22 4.29
CA GLY A 90 -9.76 -16.04 5.09
C GLY A 90 -9.11 -14.74 4.58
N GLU A 91 -9.73 -13.60 4.87
CA GLU A 91 -9.23 -12.29 4.48
C GLU A 91 -7.86 -12.00 5.14
N GLY A 92 -6.86 -11.65 4.34
CA GLY A 92 -5.49 -11.44 4.82
C GLY A 92 -4.67 -12.71 5.06
N ALA A 93 -5.13 -13.89 4.62
CA ALA A 93 -4.39 -15.14 4.76
C ALA A 93 -2.97 -15.06 4.16
N THR A 94 -2.02 -15.61 4.90
CA THR A 94 -0.60 -15.65 4.58
C THR A 94 -0.11 -17.08 4.44
N THR A 95 1.19 -17.28 4.17
CA THR A 95 1.80 -18.63 4.16
C THR A 95 1.73 -19.33 5.53
N ALA A 96 1.41 -18.61 6.61
CA ALA A 96 1.20 -19.16 7.94
C ALA A 96 -0.15 -19.90 8.11
N ASP A 97 -1.11 -19.67 7.21
CA ASP A 97 -2.43 -20.29 7.21
C ASP A 97 -2.48 -21.58 6.37
N PHE A 98 -1.30 -22.10 6.04
CA PHE A 98 -1.10 -23.40 5.41
C PHE A 98 -0.26 -24.29 6.32
N ILE A 99 -0.49 -25.60 6.21
CA ILE A 99 0.40 -26.60 6.81
C ILE A 99 1.72 -26.60 6.04
N LYS A 100 2.73 -25.93 6.59
CA LYS A 100 4.10 -25.91 6.05
C LYS A 100 4.85 -27.18 6.45
N VAL A 101 5.31 -27.93 5.45
CA VAL A 101 6.05 -29.18 5.67
C VAL A 101 7.33 -29.20 4.84
N ASP A 102 8.47 -29.36 5.50
CA ASP A 102 9.74 -29.61 4.82
C ASP A 102 9.65 -30.83 3.91
N ILE A 103 10.31 -30.77 2.75
CA ILE A 103 10.47 -31.92 1.87
C ILE A 103 11.93 -32.40 1.85
N VAL A 104 12.12 -33.65 1.43
CA VAL A 104 13.43 -34.29 1.32
C VAL A 104 13.49 -35.12 0.06
N ASN A 105 14.65 -35.08 -0.62
CA ASN A 105 14.90 -35.94 -1.76
C ASN A 105 15.29 -37.34 -1.28
N ASN A 106 14.48 -38.35 -1.61
CA ASN A 106 14.70 -39.74 -1.25
C ASN A 106 15.00 -40.58 -2.50
N GLY A 107 16.13 -40.29 -3.15
CA GLY A 107 16.59 -41.08 -4.30
C GLY A 107 15.90 -40.74 -5.63
N GLY A 108 15.55 -39.46 -5.83
CA GLY A 108 14.92 -38.94 -7.04
C GLY A 108 13.44 -38.59 -6.91
N SER A 109 12.82 -38.91 -5.77
CA SER A 109 11.47 -38.49 -5.40
C SER A 109 11.55 -37.46 -4.28
N TRP A 110 10.74 -36.39 -4.35
CA TRP A 110 10.63 -35.39 -3.29
C TRP A 110 9.43 -35.71 -2.42
N GLU A 111 9.69 -35.90 -1.12
CA GLU A 111 8.71 -36.42 -0.17
C GLU A 111 8.64 -35.53 1.06
N THR A 112 7.44 -35.34 1.63
CA THR A 112 7.28 -34.59 2.88
C THR A 112 7.90 -35.31 4.06
N LYS A 113 8.62 -34.57 4.91
CA LYS A 113 9.03 -35.03 6.22
C LYS A 113 7.81 -35.22 7.14
N TYR A 114 8.06 -35.79 8.31
CA TYR A 114 7.04 -35.91 9.35
C TYR A 114 6.56 -34.52 9.79
N SER A 115 5.24 -34.33 9.85
CA SER A 115 4.60 -33.14 10.40
C SER A 115 3.48 -33.57 11.35
N GLU A 116 3.48 -33.04 12.58
CA GLU A 116 2.46 -33.33 13.60
C GLU A 116 1.06 -32.87 13.14
N MET A 117 1.00 -31.82 12.34
CA MET A 117 -0.25 -31.28 11.78
C MET A 117 -0.90 -32.21 10.74
N LEU A 118 -0.14 -33.17 10.20
CA LEU A 118 -0.63 -34.22 9.31
C LEU A 118 -0.85 -35.55 10.03
N GLY A 119 -0.81 -35.55 11.37
CA GLY A 119 -1.21 -36.67 12.22
C GLY A 119 -2.72 -36.67 12.42
N LEU A 120 -3.46 -37.19 11.45
CA LEU A 120 -4.92 -37.07 11.38
C LEU A 120 -5.64 -38.36 11.80
N PRO A 121 -6.81 -38.29 12.45
CA PRO A 121 -7.60 -39.49 12.75
C PRO A 121 -8.07 -40.20 11.46
N ALA A 122 -8.51 -41.43 11.60
CA ALA A 122 -9.12 -42.15 10.46
C ALA A 122 -10.37 -41.41 9.99
N GLY A 123 -10.44 -41.12 8.68
CA GLY A 123 -11.43 -40.21 8.12
C GLY A 123 -11.22 -39.98 6.62
N THR A 124 -12.12 -39.24 5.99
CA THR A 124 -11.96 -38.79 4.60
C THR A 124 -11.60 -37.31 4.60
N TYR A 125 -10.62 -36.94 3.79
CA TYR A 125 -10.09 -35.59 3.66
C TYR A 125 -10.01 -35.19 2.19
N GLN A 126 -9.99 -33.90 1.92
CA GLN A 126 -9.84 -33.33 0.58
C GLN A 126 -8.62 -32.41 0.58
N LEU A 127 -7.62 -32.72 -0.23
CA LEU A 127 -6.48 -31.83 -0.45
C LEU A 127 -6.91 -30.68 -1.33
N GLN A 128 -6.97 -29.46 -0.78
CA GLN A 128 -7.46 -28.27 -1.47
C GLN A 128 -6.32 -27.46 -2.11
N TYR A 129 -5.15 -27.43 -1.47
CA TYR A 129 -3.98 -26.68 -1.92
C TYR A 129 -2.69 -27.48 -1.72
N PHE A 130 -1.80 -27.41 -2.71
CA PHE A 130 -0.48 -28.04 -2.66
C PHE A 130 0.52 -27.24 -3.52
N ILE A 131 1.45 -26.53 -2.86
CA ILE A 131 2.41 -25.63 -3.52
C ILE A 131 3.81 -25.85 -2.95
N VAL A 132 4.79 -26.05 -3.82
CA VAL A 132 6.19 -26.36 -3.46
C VAL A 132 7.07 -25.14 -3.65
N TYR A 133 7.90 -24.87 -2.64
CA TYR A 133 8.77 -23.70 -2.55
C TYR A 133 10.25 -24.07 -2.44
N SER A 134 11.12 -23.15 -2.84
CA SER A 134 12.55 -23.18 -2.50
C SER A 134 12.79 -22.69 -1.06
N ASP A 135 14.05 -22.71 -0.62
CA ASP A 135 14.48 -22.16 0.68
C ASP A 135 14.46 -20.63 0.75
N ASP A 136 14.53 -19.96 -0.41
CA ASP A 136 14.37 -18.50 -0.56
C ASP A 136 12.89 -18.08 -0.82
N ASP A 137 11.93 -18.91 -0.41
CA ASP A 137 10.47 -18.67 -0.53
C ASP A 137 9.97 -18.44 -1.97
N GLN A 138 10.67 -18.98 -2.98
CA GLN A 138 10.22 -18.93 -4.38
C GLN A 138 9.30 -20.10 -4.71
N VAL A 139 8.17 -19.85 -5.39
CA VAL A 139 7.29 -20.92 -5.88
C VAL A 139 7.99 -21.69 -7.00
N LEU A 140 8.04 -23.02 -6.86
CA LEU A 140 8.66 -23.93 -7.82
C LEU A 140 7.61 -24.74 -8.56
N TRP A 141 6.71 -25.41 -7.83
CA TRP A 141 5.68 -26.27 -8.43
C TRP A 141 4.31 -26.04 -7.79
N VAL A 142 3.26 -26.17 -8.60
CA VAL A 142 1.86 -25.95 -8.18
C VAL A 142 0.99 -27.10 -8.65
N ALA A 143 0.11 -27.61 -7.78
CA ALA A 143 -0.92 -28.56 -8.17
C ALA A 143 -2.14 -27.82 -8.78
N PRO A 144 -2.53 -28.13 -10.04
CA PRO A 144 -3.71 -27.49 -10.66
C PRO A 144 -5.02 -27.88 -9.97
N ARG A 145 -5.97 -26.94 -9.95
CA ARG A 145 -7.35 -27.19 -9.46
C ARG A 145 -8.31 -27.52 -10.59
N GLU A 146 -9.28 -28.38 -10.32
CA GLU A 146 -10.43 -28.67 -11.16
C GLU A 146 -11.18 -27.37 -11.46
N GLY A 147 -11.61 -27.20 -12.72
CA GLY A 147 -12.18 -25.95 -13.23
C GLY A 147 -11.13 -24.93 -13.71
N GLY A 148 -9.87 -25.05 -13.29
CA GLY A 148 -8.77 -24.21 -13.76
C GLY A 148 -8.24 -24.58 -15.15
N THR A 149 -7.59 -23.62 -15.83
CA THR A 149 -7.04 -23.76 -17.20
C THR A 149 -6.12 -24.96 -17.38
N TYR A 150 -5.39 -25.35 -16.33
CA TYR A 150 -4.37 -26.39 -16.38
C TYR A 150 -4.79 -27.72 -15.70
N ALA A 151 -6.06 -27.85 -15.30
CA ALA A 151 -6.60 -29.06 -14.68
C ALA A 151 -6.41 -30.31 -15.57
N SER A 152 -6.54 -30.15 -16.89
CA SER A 152 -6.38 -31.24 -17.86
C SER A 152 -4.94 -31.67 -18.11
N SER A 153 -3.97 -30.92 -17.59
CA SER A 153 -2.53 -31.18 -17.79
C SER A 153 -1.96 -32.16 -16.76
N VAL A 154 -2.75 -32.48 -15.73
CA VAL A 154 -2.43 -33.44 -14.68
C VAL A 154 -3.43 -34.59 -14.69
N GLY A 155 -3.06 -35.74 -14.11
CA GLY A 155 -3.93 -36.90 -14.04
C GLY A 155 -5.02 -36.76 -12.98
N ASP A 156 -4.69 -36.10 -11.86
CA ASP A 156 -5.56 -35.96 -10.69
C ASP A 156 -5.48 -34.51 -10.13
N PRO A 157 -6.27 -33.56 -10.65
CA PRO A 157 -6.29 -32.18 -10.17
C PRO A 157 -6.98 -32.04 -8.81
N LEU A 158 -6.68 -30.97 -8.07
CA LEU A 158 -7.30 -30.68 -6.78
C LEU A 158 -8.76 -30.20 -6.92
N PRO A 159 -9.68 -30.47 -5.97
CA PRO A 159 -9.43 -31.15 -4.71
C PRO A 159 -9.27 -32.67 -4.85
N GLN A 160 -8.28 -33.25 -4.17
CA GLN A 160 -8.00 -34.68 -4.21
C GLN A 160 -8.52 -35.38 -2.94
N GLU A 161 -9.33 -36.43 -3.10
CA GLU A 161 -9.87 -37.21 -1.97
C GLU A 161 -8.83 -38.16 -1.37
N ILE A 162 -8.71 -38.12 -0.04
CA ILE A 162 -7.77 -38.91 0.75
C ILE A 162 -8.55 -39.67 1.82
N ILE A 163 -8.46 -41.01 1.80
CA ILE A 163 -9.11 -41.87 2.80
C ILE A 163 -8.04 -42.41 3.76
N LEU A 164 -8.12 -42.01 5.04
CA LEU A 164 -7.28 -42.50 6.12
C LEU A 164 -8.00 -43.64 6.84
N GLU A 165 -7.51 -44.87 6.67
CA GLU A 165 -8.03 -46.03 7.39
C GLU A 165 -7.18 -46.36 8.63
N ALA A 166 -7.84 -46.85 9.68
CA ALA A 166 -7.16 -47.20 10.92
C ALA A 166 -6.07 -48.28 10.70
N GLY A 167 -4.84 -47.96 11.12
CA GLY A 167 -3.67 -48.83 11.00
C GLY A 167 -2.90 -48.68 9.69
N THR A 168 -3.27 -47.72 8.83
CA THR A 168 -2.57 -47.42 7.57
C THR A 168 -1.65 -46.20 7.71
N LYS A 169 -0.63 -46.12 6.85
CA LYS A 169 0.22 -44.94 6.65
C LYS A 169 0.17 -44.59 5.17
N PRO A 170 -0.83 -43.80 4.75
CA PRO A 170 -0.99 -43.47 3.35
C PRO A 170 0.08 -42.48 2.92
N TYR A 171 0.59 -42.73 1.72
CA TYR A 171 1.50 -41.86 1.00
C TYR A 171 0.80 -41.45 -0.28
N ILE A 172 0.52 -40.16 -0.43
CA ILE A 172 -0.29 -39.62 -1.53
C ILE A 172 0.65 -38.93 -2.52
N GLU A 173 0.66 -39.40 -3.77
CA GLU A 173 1.35 -38.71 -4.85
C GLU A 173 0.45 -37.58 -5.38
N VAL A 174 1.00 -36.37 -5.44
CA VAL A 174 0.30 -35.17 -5.92
C VAL A 174 0.93 -34.73 -7.23
N ASP A 175 0.10 -34.66 -8.27
CA ASP A 175 0.50 -34.17 -9.58
C ASP A 175 0.75 -32.65 -9.53
N VAL A 176 1.97 -32.23 -9.86
CA VAL A 176 2.35 -30.81 -9.89
C VAL A 176 2.93 -30.40 -11.22
N LEU A 177 2.75 -29.13 -11.58
CA LEU A 177 3.34 -28.50 -12.77
C LEU A 177 4.43 -27.52 -12.35
N CYS A 178 5.42 -27.31 -13.22
CA CYS A 178 6.42 -26.27 -13.02
C CYS A 178 5.83 -24.86 -13.10
N PHE A 179 6.22 -24.03 -12.14
CA PHE A 179 5.98 -22.59 -12.16
C PHE A 179 7.11 -21.90 -12.94
N ILE A 180 6.77 -21.04 -13.90
CA ILE A 180 7.70 -20.50 -14.90
C ILE A 180 7.67 -18.98 -14.85
N GLU A 181 8.84 -18.34 -14.85
CA GLU A 181 9.03 -16.88 -14.66
C GLU A 181 8.24 -16.00 -15.64
N ARG A 182 7.84 -16.54 -16.81
CA ARG A 182 7.09 -15.78 -17.82
C ARG A 182 5.64 -15.46 -17.42
N GLU A 183 5.15 -15.96 -16.28
CA GLU A 183 3.80 -15.70 -15.76
C GLU A 183 3.74 -14.62 -14.66
N GLU A 184 4.88 -14.12 -14.13
CA GLU A 184 4.88 -13.01 -13.16
C GLU A 184 4.51 -11.65 -13.79
N GLU A 185 4.78 -11.45 -15.09
CA GLU A 185 4.50 -10.19 -15.79
C GLU A 185 3.14 -10.17 -16.54
N ALA A 186 2.37 -11.26 -16.53
CA ALA A 186 1.11 -11.35 -17.29
C ALA A 186 -0.15 -11.67 -16.47
N TYR A 187 -0.03 -12.16 -15.23
CA TYR A 187 -1.18 -12.68 -14.49
C TYR A 187 -1.11 -12.45 -12.98
N GLY A 188 -1.35 -11.22 -12.54
CA GLY A 188 -2.01 -11.04 -11.26
C GLY A 188 -3.39 -11.71 -11.32
N TYR A 189 -3.61 -12.74 -10.51
CA TYR A 189 -4.92 -13.35 -10.24
C TYR A 189 -5.62 -14.14 -11.37
N ILE A 190 -5.01 -15.19 -11.94
CA ILE A 190 -5.76 -16.22 -12.72
C ILE A 190 -5.69 -17.62 -12.09
N PHE A 191 -6.03 -17.73 -10.81
CA PHE A 191 -6.46 -19.01 -10.20
C PHE A 191 -7.54 -18.89 -9.11
N PHE A 192 -8.07 -17.69 -8.85
CA PHE A 192 -9.17 -17.48 -7.91
C PHE A 192 -10.43 -17.09 -8.69
N ASP A 193 -11.29 -18.06 -8.97
CA ASP A 193 -12.68 -17.76 -9.33
C ASP A 193 -13.40 -17.29 -8.05
N ILE A 194 -13.90 -16.05 -8.07
CA ILE A 194 -14.60 -15.34 -7.00
C ILE A 194 -16.13 -15.52 -7.14
N ASN A 195 -16.84 -15.70 -6.00
CA ASN A 195 -18.15 -15.12 -5.58
C ASN A 195 -18.96 -16.11 -4.68
N ALA A 196 -19.57 -15.79 -3.53
CA ALA A 196 -19.83 -14.54 -2.81
C ALA A 196 -20.28 -14.78 -1.34
N ILE A 197 -20.16 -13.73 -0.50
CA ILE A 197 -20.60 -13.49 0.90
C ILE A 197 -19.59 -13.93 1.98
N ALA A 198 -18.83 -12.95 2.49
CA ALA A 198 -17.99 -13.06 3.68
C ALA A 198 -18.84 -13.24 4.95
N ILE A 199 -18.44 -14.17 5.83
CA ILE A 199 -18.93 -14.31 7.20
C ILE A 199 -17.74 -14.00 8.13
N GLU A 200 -17.18 -12.78 8.06
CA GLU A 200 -16.05 -12.38 8.93
C GLU A 200 -16.43 -11.34 10.01
N ASN A 201 -17.65 -10.80 9.96
CA ASN A 201 -18.11 -9.81 10.94
C ASN A 201 -18.73 -10.49 12.18
N ASN A 202 -17.89 -10.96 13.12
CA ASN A 202 -18.35 -11.45 14.42
C ASN A 202 -18.08 -10.41 15.52
N TYR A 203 -19.07 -10.18 16.39
CA TYR A 203 -18.89 -9.36 17.60
C TYR A 203 -18.98 -10.23 18.86
N CYS A 204 -17.95 -10.19 19.69
CA CYS A 204 -17.71 -11.03 20.84
C CYS A 204 -17.85 -10.25 22.15
N ILE A 205 -18.55 -10.82 23.13
CA ILE A 205 -18.82 -10.21 24.44
C ILE A 205 -18.38 -11.17 25.56
N PHE A 206 -17.72 -10.62 26.58
CA PHE A 206 -17.41 -11.32 27.82
C PHE A 206 -17.87 -10.47 29.00
N VAL A 207 -18.46 -11.11 30.03
CA VAL A 207 -19.09 -10.37 31.13
C VAL A 207 -18.57 -10.90 32.46
N ASN A 208 -18.18 -9.99 33.34
CA ASN A 208 -18.02 -10.26 34.77
C ASN A 208 -19.16 -9.60 35.57
N TYR A 209 -19.59 -10.27 36.62
CA TYR A 209 -20.61 -9.81 37.54
C TYR A 209 -20.07 -9.75 38.96
N CYS A 210 -20.29 -8.62 39.63
CA CYS A 210 -19.99 -8.49 41.05
C CYS A 210 -21.25 -8.71 41.89
N ASP A 211 -21.19 -9.69 42.78
CA ASP A 211 -22.31 -10.00 43.67
C ASP A 211 -22.43 -8.96 44.79
N ASP A 212 -23.50 -8.18 44.79
CA ASP A 212 -23.80 -7.16 45.81
C ASP A 212 -23.78 -7.67 47.25
N GLN A 213 -24.07 -8.96 47.47
CA GLN A 213 -24.11 -9.52 48.81
C GLN A 213 -22.72 -9.83 49.36
N THR A 214 -21.76 -10.12 48.49
CA THR A 214 -20.42 -10.58 48.87
C THR A 214 -19.29 -9.67 48.39
N GLY A 215 -19.56 -8.73 47.47
CA GLY A 215 -18.59 -7.86 46.82
C GLY A 215 -17.57 -8.61 45.95
N ARG A 216 -17.87 -9.87 45.60
CA ARG A 216 -16.94 -10.74 44.86
C ARG A 216 -17.32 -10.77 43.38
N GLU A 217 -16.29 -10.62 42.55
CA GLU A 217 -16.38 -10.72 41.09
C GLU A 217 -16.39 -12.18 40.64
N TYR A 218 -17.28 -12.48 39.69
CA TYR A 218 -17.42 -13.78 39.05
C TYR A 218 -17.57 -13.61 37.54
N PRO A 219 -17.00 -14.51 36.71
CA PRO A 219 -17.40 -14.63 35.31
C PRO A 219 -18.90 -14.91 35.22
N ALA A 220 -19.60 -14.14 34.40
CA ALA A 220 -21.04 -14.14 34.37
C ALA A 220 -21.62 -15.17 33.40
N ASN A 221 -22.76 -15.76 33.78
CA ASN A 221 -23.73 -16.37 32.88
C ASN A 221 -24.64 -15.26 32.37
N PHE A 222 -24.78 -15.06 31.06
CA PHE A 222 -25.52 -13.95 30.48
C PHE A 222 -26.20 -14.33 29.16
N GLN A 223 -27.25 -13.58 28.84
CA GLN A 223 -28.00 -13.64 27.59
C GLN A 223 -27.83 -12.32 26.82
N VAL A 224 -27.73 -12.40 25.50
CA VAL A 224 -27.65 -11.25 24.59
C VAL A 224 -28.84 -11.22 23.64
N ASP A 225 -29.42 -10.03 23.48
CA ASP A 225 -30.45 -9.71 22.51
C ASP A 225 -30.00 -8.51 21.66
N ILE A 226 -30.19 -8.57 20.34
CA ILE A 226 -29.72 -7.58 19.34
C ILE A 226 -30.84 -7.17 18.39
N TRP A 227 -30.98 -5.86 18.20
CA TRP A 227 -31.95 -5.23 17.29
C TRP A 227 -31.23 -4.37 16.24
N GLY A 228 -31.77 -4.29 15.03
CA GLY A 228 -31.32 -3.35 13.99
C GLY A 228 -31.87 -1.94 14.18
N ASP A 229 -31.50 -1.03 13.27
CA ASP A 229 -31.72 0.45 13.14
C ASP A 229 -33.04 1.10 13.63
N ALA A 230 -34.01 0.35 14.16
CA ALA A 230 -35.20 0.89 14.80
C ALA A 230 -35.23 0.60 16.31
N PHE A 231 -35.07 1.64 17.13
CA PHE A 231 -35.27 1.65 18.60
C PHE A 231 -36.70 1.22 19.05
N ASP A 232 -37.59 0.83 18.13
CA ASP A 232 -38.95 0.39 18.43
C ASP A 232 -39.09 -1.13 18.66
N GLY A 233 -37.99 -1.88 18.50
CA GLY A 233 -37.93 -3.32 18.76
C GLY A 233 -38.72 -4.17 17.75
N SER A 234 -39.00 -3.65 16.56
CA SER A 234 -39.77 -4.36 15.54
C SER A 234 -38.96 -5.37 14.71
N GLU A 235 -37.63 -5.27 14.69
CA GLU A 235 -36.73 -6.18 13.97
C GLU A 235 -35.63 -6.72 14.90
N VAL A 236 -35.86 -7.94 15.40
CA VAL A 236 -34.88 -8.71 16.20
C VAL A 236 -33.98 -9.47 15.24
N ILE A 237 -32.68 -9.16 15.26
CA ILE A 237 -31.69 -9.81 14.39
C ILE A 237 -31.19 -11.09 15.04
N LEU A 238 -30.87 -11.03 16.33
CA LEU A 238 -30.50 -12.17 17.17
C LEU A 238 -31.11 -11.97 18.56
N GLY A 239 -31.66 -13.03 19.16
CA GLY A 239 -32.32 -12.91 20.45
C GLY A 239 -32.28 -14.20 21.25
N GLY A 240 -31.86 -14.10 22.50
CA GLY A 240 -31.75 -15.23 23.43
C GLY A 240 -30.44 -16.00 23.37
N GLU A 241 -29.39 -15.46 22.74
CA GLU A 241 -28.09 -16.12 22.68
C GLU A 241 -27.42 -16.09 24.05
N MET A 242 -26.90 -17.23 24.50
CA MET A 242 -26.36 -17.37 25.85
C MET A 242 -24.94 -17.92 25.82
N ASN A 243 -24.11 -17.42 26.72
CA ASN A 243 -22.81 -18.02 26.96
C ASN A 243 -22.93 -19.28 27.83
N SER A 244 -21.82 -20.01 27.97
CA SER A 244 -21.73 -21.17 28.84
C SER A 244 -20.85 -20.89 30.04
N VAL A 245 -21.28 -21.33 31.22
CA VAL A 245 -20.52 -21.20 32.47
C VAL A 245 -20.28 -22.59 33.06
N SER A 246 -19.05 -22.83 33.50
CA SER A 246 -18.62 -24.05 34.16
C SER A 246 -17.91 -23.73 35.48
N GLY A 247 -18.11 -24.57 36.50
CA GLY A 247 -17.45 -24.40 37.79
C GLY A 247 -18.20 -25.01 38.97
N GLU A 248 -17.45 -25.49 39.96
CA GLU A 248 -17.96 -25.96 41.26
C GLU A 248 -17.18 -25.29 42.41
N GLY A 249 -17.88 -24.90 43.47
CA GLY A 249 -17.27 -24.33 44.67
C GLY A 249 -16.77 -22.89 44.47
N ASN A 250 -15.45 -22.70 44.37
CA ASN A 250 -14.81 -21.38 44.30
C ASN A 250 -14.11 -21.08 42.97
N SER A 251 -14.24 -21.96 41.98
CA SER A 251 -13.62 -21.85 40.66
C SER A 251 -14.71 -21.84 39.60
N PHE A 252 -14.87 -20.69 38.94
CA PHE A 252 -15.87 -20.46 37.89
C PHE A 252 -15.16 -19.95 36.64
N ALA A 253 -15.62 -20.40 35.48
CA ALA A 253 -15.17 -19.97 34.16
C ALA A 253 -16.38 -19.79 33.25
N ALA A 254 -16.34 -18.80 32.38
CA ALA A 254 -17.38 -18.50 31.41
C ALA A 254 -16.76 -18.46 30.01
N THR A 255 -17.54 -18.82 28.99
CA THR A 255 -17.14 -18.62 27.59
C THR A 255 -17.46 -17.20 27.14
N VAL A 256 -16.67 -16.70 26.21
CA VAL A 256 -17.00 -15.51 25.39
C VAL A 256 -18.15 -15.90 24.45
N LEU A 257 -19.10 -15.00 24.25
CA LEU A 257 -20.19 -15.18 23.29
C LEU A 257 -19.92 -14.32 22.07
N CYS A 258 -19.72 -14.94 20.91
CA CYS A 258 -19.51 -14.27 19.64
C CYS A 258 -20.72 -14.47 18.73
N VAL A 259 -21.23 -13.38 18.17
CA VAL A 259 -22.40 -13.38 17.30
C VAL A 259 -22.04 -12.83 15.91
N PRO A 260 -22.47 -13.50 14.83
CA PRO A 260 -22.28 -12.98 13.48
C PRO A 260 -23.24 -11.82 13.23
N LEU A 261 -22.69 -10.68 12.87
CA LEU A 261 -23.44 -9.46 12.55
C LEU A 261 -23.15 -9.06 11.10
N PRO A 262 -24.17 -8.81 10.27
CA PRO A 262 -23.94 -8.24 8.95
C PRO A 262 -23.16 -6.90 9.03
N PRO A 263 -22.35 -6.57 8.01
CA PRO A 263 -21.77 -5.23 7.90
C PRO A 263 -22.87 -4.18 7.87
N LEU A 264 -22.67 -3.10 8.61
CA LEU A 264 -23.52 -1.92 8.67
C LEU A 264 -23.08 -0.90 7.61
N GLU A 265 -24.04 -0.24 6.97
CA GLU A 265 -23.75 0.93 6.11
C GLU A 265 -23.49 2.19 6.96
N ASP A 266 -22.98 3.25 6.33
CA ASP A 266 -22.62 4.50 7.02
C ASP A 266 -23.84 5.15 7.71
N GLY A 267 -23.77 5.27 9.04
CA GLY A 267 -24.83 5.79 9.90
C GLY A 267 -25.81 4.75 10.50
N GLU A 268 -25.66 3.46 10.20
CA GLU A 268 -26.44 2.37 10.79
C GLU A 268 -25.78 1.82 12.08
N MET A 269 -26.59 1.24 12.98
CA MET A 269 -26.12 0.69 14.26
C MET A 269 -27.00 -0.45 14.80
N TYR A 270 -26.38 -1.38 15.53
CA TYR A 270 -27.11 -2.38 16.30
C TYR A 270 -27.32 -1.93 17.75
N TYR A 271 -28.49 -2.21 18.29
CA TYR A 271 -28.78 -2.06 19.71
C TYR A 271 -28.61 -3.39 20.41
N VAL A 272 -27.87 -3.42 21.51
CA VAL A 272 -27.56 -4.64 22.26
C VAL A 272 -28.03 -4.54 23.70
N ARG A 273 -28.66 -5.61 24.19
CA ARG A 273 -28.95 -5.80 25.61
C ARG A 273 -28.28 -7.07 26.11
N VAL A 274 -27.51 -6.94 27.16
CA VAL A 274 -26.89 -8.03 27.91
C VAL A 274 -27.63 -8.19 29.23
N THR A 275 -28.16 -9.38 29.50
CA THR A 275 -28.89 -9.70 30.75
C THR A 275 -28.13 -10.77 31.53
N VAL A 276 -27.74 -10.48 32.78
CA VAL A 276 -27.07 -11.47 33.63
C VAL A 276 -28.08 -12.48 34.16
N LEU A 277 -27.75 -13.77 34.03
CA LEU A 277 -28.51 -14.90 34.53
C LEU A 277 -27.89 -15.42 35.84
N SER A 278 -28.74 -15.94 36.73
CA SER A 278 -28.27 -16.55 37.98
C SER A 278 -27.42 -17.79 37.67
N ALA A 279 -26.33 -17.97 38.42
CA ALA A 279 -25.42 -19.11 38.32
C ALA A 279 -25.26 -19.80 39.69
N GLY A 280 -24.58 -20.94 39.75
CA GLY A 280 -24.30 -21.62 41.02
C GLY A 280 -23.49 -20.77 42.01
N ALA A 281 -22.78 -19.74 41.52
CA ALA A 281 -21.88 -18.87 42.28
C ALA A 281 -22.56 -17.65 42.94
N TYR A 282 -23.60 -17.10 42.29
CA TYR A 282 -24.23 -15.82 42.66
C TYR A 282 -25.69 -15.81 42.15
N THR A 283 -26.55 -14.98 42.74
CA THR A 283 -27.94 -14.83 42.29
C THR A 283 -28.12 -13.48 41.64
N ALA A 284 -28.39 -13.47 40.32
CA ALA A 284 -28.63 -12.25 39.55
C ALA A 284 -30.07 -11.72 39.76
N SER A 285 -30.21 -10.40 39.74
CA SER A 285 -31.47 -9.67 39.76
C SER A 285 -32.01 -9.46 38.35
N ALA A 286 -33.32 -9.23 38.23
CA ALA A 286 -33.94 -8.87 36.95
C ALA A 286 -33.54 -7.47 36.42
N LEU A 287 -32.74 -6.73 37.19
CA LEU A 287 -32.21 -5.41 36.83
C LEU A 287 -30.73 -5.43 36.45
N ASP A 288 -30.08 -6.60 36.47
CA ASP A 288 -28.66 -6.74 36.13
C ASP A 288 -28.50 -6.81 34.61
N ILE A 289 -28.72 -5.66 33.97
CA ILE A 289 -28.79 -5.48 32.52
C ILE A 289 -27.79 -4.39 32.12
N TYR A 290 -27.11 -4.59 30.99
CA TYR A 290 -26.24 -3.60 30.35
C TYR A 290 -26.66 -3.43 28.89
N GLU A 291 -26.83 -2.18 28.44
CA GLU A 291 -27.28 -1.84 27.10
C GLU A 291 -26.26 -0.92 26.43
N PHE A 292 -25.96 -1.20 25.16
CA PHE A 292 -25.02 -0.41 24.37
C PHE A 292 -25.32 -0.54 22.88
N GLU A 293 -24.59 0.24 22.09
CA GLU A 293 -24.74 0.33 20.63
C GLU A 293 -23.48 -0.24 19.98
N ILE A 294 -23.64 -0.98 18.87
CA ILE A 294 -22.52 -1.46 18.05
C ILE A 294 -22.58 -0.75 16.70
N THR A 295 -21.47 -0.11 16.33
CA THR A 295 -21.24 0.48 15.00
C THR A 295 -20.30 -0.41 14.17
N GLN A 296 -20.21 -0.15 12.86
CA GLN A 296 -19.26 -0.88 12.00
C GLN A 296 -17.82 -0.73 12.49
N ALA A 297 -17.42 0.49 12.90
CA ALA A 297 -16.10 0.76 13.45
C ALA A 297 -15.79 -0.07 14.71
N MET A 298 -16.78 -0.35 15.56
CA MET A 298 -16.60 -1.21 16.73
C MET A 298 -16.42 -2.68 16.35
N ILE A 299 -17.10 -3.15 15.31
CA ILE A 299 -16.92 -4.51 14.77
C ILE A 299 -15.49 -4.63 14.23
N ASP A 300 -15.06 -3.66 13.40
CA ASP A 300 -13.73 -3.66 12.78
C ASP A 300 -12.61 -3.52 13.82
N ALA A 301 -12.79 -2.64 14.82
CA ALA A 301 -11.85 -2.47 15.91
C ALA A 301 -11.67 -3.76 16.73
N GLN A 302 -12.76 -4.49 16.98
CA GLN A 302 -12.68 -5.74 17.74
C GLN A 302 -12.02 -6.88 16.96
N LEU A 303 -12.11 -6.89 15.62
CA LEU A 303 -11.36 -7.82 14.76
C LEU A 303 -9.84 -7.64 14.90
N GLY A 304 -9.38 -6.41 15.14
CA GLY A 304 -7.97 -6.07 15.39
C GLY A 304 -7.52 -6.14 16.86
N ALA A 305 -8.45 -6.14 17.82
CA ALA A 305 -8.14 -6.03 19.25
C ALA A 305 -7.53 -7.30 19.87
N THR A 306 -6.82 -7.16 20.99
CA THR A 306 -6.41 -8.32 21.82
C THR A 306 -6.65 -8.00 23.30
N PRO A 307 -7.60 -8.67 23.99
CA PRO A 307 -8.44 -9.76 23.49
C PRO A 307 -9.54 -9.29 22.53
N ARG A 308 -9.93 -10.15 21.58
CA ARG A 308 -11.01 -9.90 20.59
C ARG A 308 -12.40 -10.04 21.20
N TYR A 309 -12.69 -9.37 22.30
CA TYR A 309 -14.02 -9.30 22.90
C TYR A 309 -14.20 -8.02 23.71
N GLU A 310 -15.44 -7.57 23.80
CA GLU A 310 -15.85 -6.47 24.67
C GLU A 310 -16.00 -6.99 26.10
N HIS A 311 -15.27 -6.40 27.07
CA HIS A 311 -15.31 -6.84 28.48
C HIS A 311 -16.24 -5.98 29.30
N ILE A 312 -17.44 -6.49 29.57
CA ILE A 312 -18.46 -5.77 30.35
C ILE A 312 -18.37 -6.19 31.82
N ARG A 313 -18.40 -5.23 32.75
CA ARG A 313 -18.47 -5.50 34.19
C ARG A 313 -19.75 -4.92 34.76
N ILE A 314 -20.60 -5.77 35.30
CA ILE A 314 -21.91 -5.39 35.81
C ILE A 314 -21.90 -5.45 37.33
N ASN A 315 -22.35 -4.37 37.98
CA ASN A 315 -22.56 -4.25 39.43
C ASN A 315 -21.27 -4.21 40.28
N CYS A 316 -20.15 -3.82 39.66
CA CYS A 316 -18.84 -3.74 40.31
C CYS A 316 -18.52 -2.30 40.71
N ASP A 317 -19.11 -1.78 41.79
CA ASP A 317 -18.80 -0.43 42.28
C ASP A 317 -17.72 -0.45 43.37
N ASP A 318 -16.62 0.27 43.13
CA ASP A 318 -16.23 1.36 44.05
C ASP A 318 -15.44 2.44 43.29
N ASP A 319 -15.93 3.67 43.45
CA ASP A 319 -15.30 4.97 43.18
C ASP A 319 -13.84 5.00 43.66
N GLY A 320 -12.91 4.61 42.79
CA GLY A 320 -11.49 4.47 43.15
C GLY A 320 -10.56 4.13 41.99
N SER A 321 -11.00 4.23 40.74
CA SER A 321 -10.08 4.36 39.63
C SER A 321 -9.25 5.62 39.86
N VAL A 322 -7.93 5.49 40.01
CA VAL A 322 -7.10 6.49 39.32
C VAL A 322 -7.63 6.40 37.89
N PRO A 323 -8.29 7.45 37.39
CA PRO A 323 -8.81 7.40 36.04
C PRO A 323 -7.63 6.98 35.17
N VAL A 324 -7.86 5.97 34.32
CA VAL A 324 -6.80 5.55 33.42
C VAL A 324 -6.45 6.79 32.61
N ASP A 325 -5.17 7.15 32.66
CA ASP A 325 -4.57 8.28 31.99
C ASP A 325 -3.39 7.62 31.26
N SER A 326 -3.73 7.11 30.09
CA SER A 326 -2.93 6.15 29.33
C SER A 326 -1.67 6.81 28.77
N ASP A 327 -1.71 8.12 28.51
CA ASP A 327 -0.58 8.91 28.03
C ASP A 327 0.10 9.78 29.11
N GLN A 328 -0.46 9.82 30.31
CA GLN A 328 0.06 10.47 31.52
C GLN A 328 0.14 11.99 31.41
N ASP A 329 -0.81 12.61 30.72
CA ASP A 329 -0.87 14.05 30.52
C ASP A 329 -1.60 14.80 31.65
N GLY A 330 -2.30 14.05 32.51
CA GLY A 330 -3.03 14.54 33.67
C GLY A 330 -4.54 14.65 33.47
N ILE A 331 -5.05 14.30 32.30
CA ILE A 331 -6.47 14.15 31.97
C ILE A 331 -6.83 12.65 31.93
N PRO A 332 -7.92 12.24 32.58
CA PRO A 332 -8.45 10.89 32.44
C PRO A 332 -8.84 10.51 31.01
N ASP A 333 -8.54 9.31 30.54
CA ASP A 333 -8.93 8.76 29.21
C ASP A 333 -10.43 8.97 28.88
N ASN A 334 -11.30 9.03 29.88
CA ASN A 334 -12.74 9.22 29.72
C ASN A 334 -13.18 10.70 29.64
N GLU A 335 -12.26 11.62 29.88
CA GLU A 335 -12.40 13.08 29.79
C GLU A 335 -11.38 13.69 28.81
N ASP A 336 -10.52 12.85 28.21
CA ASP A 336 -9.44 13.20 27.31
C ASP A 336 -9.90 13.11 25.86
N ASN A 337 -9.75 14.19 25.10
CA ASN A 337 -10.04 14.21 23.66
C ASN A 337 -8.95 13.51 22.83
N CYS A 338 -7.83 13.11 23.44
CA CYS A 338 -6.77 12.29 22.86
C CYS A 338 -6.21 11.23 23.82
N PRO A 339 -6.99 10.19 24.20
CA PRO A 339 -6.68 9.27 25.31
C PRO A 339 -5.35 8.49 25.24
N ASN A 340 -4.58 8.61 24.15
CA ASN A 340 -3.33 7.90 23.96
C ASN A 340 -2.17 8.84 23.54
N ILE A 341 -2.41 10.15 23.40
CA ILE A 341 -1.43 11.14 22.95
C ILE A 341 -1.53 12.39 23.82
N ALA A 342 -0.56 12.54 24.72
CA ALA A 342 -0.57 13.57 25.75
C ALA A 342 -0.78 14.99 25.21
N ASN A 343 -1.91 15.61 25.56
CA ASN A 343 -2.30 16.98 25.25
C ASN A 343 -3.03 17.65 26.43
N PRO A 344 -2.31 18.08 27.48
CA PRO A 344 -2.92 18.61 28.70
C PRO A 344 -3.77 19.88 28.51
N ASP A 345 -3.61 20.56 27.37
CA ASP A 345 -4.33 21.77 27.01
C ASP A 345 -5.67 21.47 26.28
N GLN A 346 -5.91 20.22 25.86
CA GLN A 346 -7.16 19.72 25.27
C GLN A 346 -7.69 20.63 24.14
N GLU A 347 -6.78 21.10 23.27
CA GLU A 347 -7.14 21.88 22.08
C GLU A 347 -7.96 21.00 21.12
N ASP A 348 -9.06 21.57 20.62
CA ASP A 348 -10.07 20.99 19.72
C ASP A 348 -10.70 22.20 19.01
N GLU A 349 -10.09 22.65 17.91
CA GLU A 349 -10.47 23.91 17.25
C GLU A 349 -11.83 23.82 16.55
N ASP A 350 -12.24 22.62 16.11
CA ASP A 350 -13.48 22.38 15.37
C ASP A 350 -14.65 21.89 16.25
N GLU A 351 -14.41 21.66 17.54
CA GLU A 351 -15.35 21.21 18.57
C GLU A 351 -15.99 19.84 18.28
N ASN A 352 -15.27 18.95 17.58
CA ASN A 352 -15.78 17.63 17.20
C ASN A 352 -15.58 16.55 18.28
N GLY A 353 -14.81 16.85 19.33
CA GLY A 353 -14.56 15.95 20.47
C GLY A 353 -13.33 15.05 20.31
N VAL A 354 -12.56 15.19 19.23
CA VAL A 354 -11.22 14.62 19.02
C VAL A 354 -10.22 15.77 19.11
N GLY A 355 -9.15 15.62 19.90
CA GLY A 355 -8.18 16.70 20.04
C GLY A 355 -7.28 16.86 18.83
N ASP A 356 -6.86 18.10 18.57
CA ASP A 356 -6.06 18.47 17.38
C ASP A 356 -4.78 17.61 17.23
N VAL A 357 -4.23 17.06 18.33
CA VAL A 357 -3.00 16.26 18.32
C VAL A 357 -3.19 14.78 17.95
N CYS A 358 -4.40 14.25 18.08
CA CYS A 358 -4.72 12.84 17.80
C CYS A 358 -5.77 12.68 16.71
N GLU A 359 -6.22 13.79 16.15
CA GLU A 359 -7.05 13.80 14.97
C GLU A 359 -6.26 13.22 13.79
N THR A 360 -6.61 11.99 13.41
CA THR A 360 -6.07 11.29 12.24
C THR A 360 -7.02 11.49 11.06
N GLY A 361 -6.49 11.69 9.86
CA GLY A 361 -7.34 12.03 8.71
C GLY A 361 -7.53 13.54 8.50
N VAL A 362 -6.91 14.37 9.35
CA VAL A 362 -6.71 15.78 9.03
C VAL A 362 -5.81 15.83 7.80
N ASP A 363 -6.27 16.53 6.79
CA ASP A 363 -5.58 16.79 5.53
C ASP A 363 -5.49 18.32 5.45
N ASP A 364 -4.43 18.87 6.04
CA ASP A 364 -4.25 20.32 6.24
C ASP A 364 -4.17 21.04 4.88
N ASP A 365 -3.61 20.37 3.89
CA ASP A 365 -3.37 20.93 2.56
C ASP A 365 -4.45 20.54 1.53
N GLY A 366 -5.30 19.57 1.85
CA GLY A 366 -6.48 19.17 1.08
C GLY A 366 -6.15 18.38 -0.18
N ASP A 367 -4.99 17.73 -0.25
CA ASP A 367 -4.54 16.96 -1.40
C ASP A 367 -5.16 15.54 -1.51
N GLY A 368 -5.86 15.10 -0.46
CA GLY A 368 -6.49 13.80 -0.35
C GLY A 368 -5.68 12.76 0.44
N VAL A 369 -4.54 13.14 1.01
CA VAL A 369 -3.67 12.30 1.84
C VAL A 369 -3.60 12.87 3.26
N PRO A 370 -4.00 12.11 4.29
CA PRO A 370 -3.91 12.55 5.68
C PRO A 370 -2.49 12.94 6.15
N ASN A 371 -2.39 14.00 6.97
CA ASN A 371 -1.16 14.56 7.55
C ASN A 371 -0.24 13.52 8.21
N ASP A 372 -0.78 12.39 8.72
CA ASP A 372 -0.03 11.33 9.39
C ASP A 372 0.69 10.37 8.43
N ILE A 373 0.29 10.35 7.15
CA ILE A 373 0.96 9.61 6.07
C ILE A 373 1.48 10.51 4.94
N ASP A 374 1.17 11.81 5.00
CA ASP A 374 1.64 12.81 4.05
C ASP A 374 3.11 13.20 4.30
N GLU A 375 3.99 12.86 3.35
CA GLU A 375 5.40 13.26 3.33
C GLU A 375 5.59 14.68 2.73
N CYS A 376 4.53 15.28 2.19
CA CYS A 376 4.49 16.53 1.44
C CYS A 376 3.36 17.48 1.91
N PRO A 377 3.41 18.00 3.16
CA PRO A 377 2.33 18.72 3.88
C PRO A 377 1.98 20.13 3.39
N ASP A 378 2.31 20.45 2.13
CA ASP A 378 2.03 21.74 1.47
C ASP A 378 1.60 21.52 0.00
N THR A 379 1.04 20.36 -0.34
CA THR A 379 0.53 20.06 -1.68
C THR A 379 -0.77 20.83 -1.94
N ASP A 380 -0.89 21.44 -3.14
CA ASP A 380 -2.07 22.23 -3.47
C ASP A 380 -3.32 21.31 -3.57
N PRO A 381 -4.47 21.69 -3.00
CA PRO A 381 -5.67 20.86 -3.05
C PRO A 381 -6.12 20.56 -4.48
N GLY A 382 -6.36 19.28 -4.78
CA GLY A 382 -6.76 18.79 -6.11
C GLY A 382 -5.62 18.53 -7.10
N VAL A 383 -4.37 18.51 -6.64
CA VAL A 383 -3.21 17.97 -7.36
C VAL A 383 -3.26 16.43 -7.32
N GLU A 384 -2.80 15.76 -8.40
CA GLU A 384 -2.64 14.30 -8.36
C GLU A 384 -1.37 13.94 -7.60
N VAL A 385 -1.54 13.30 -6.44
CA VAL A 385 -0.47 12.91 -5.53
C VAL A 385 -0.24 11.40 -5.56
N ASP A 386 0.98 10.98 -5.20
CA ASP A 386 1.28 9.58 -4.95
C ASP A 386 0.70 9.13 -3.59
N GLU A 387 1.00 7.89 -3.20
CA GLU A 387 0.45 7.27 -1.98
C GLU A 387 0.91 7.94 -0.68
N VAL A 388 1.86 8.89 -0.73
CA VAL A 388 2.40 9.62 0.42
C VAL A 388 2.18 11.13 0.33
N GLY A 389 1.18 11.59 -0.43
CA GLY A 389 0.81 13.01 -0.52
C GLY A 389 1.78 13.85 -1.36
N CYS A 390 2.77 13.20 -1.96
CA CYS A 390 3.73 13.89 -2.78
C CYS A 390 3.21 13.98 -4.22
N GLU A 391 3.10 15.21 -4.73
CA GLU A 391 2.80 15.46 -6.14
C GLU A 391 3.68 14.56 -7.03
N SER A 392 3.02 13.58 -7.66
CA SER A 392 3.68 12.66 -8.57
C SER A 392 3.99 13.42 -9.86
N ILE A 393 5.24 13.89 -9.96
CA ILE A 393 5.84 14.55 -11.13
C ILE A 393 5.40 16.01 -11.28
N GLN A 394 6.35 16.83 -11.68
CA GLN A 394 6.18 18.25 -12.01
C GLN A 394 5.03 18.45 -13.00
N VAL A 395 3.86 18.84 -12.48
CA VAL A 395 2.70 19.10 -13.32
C VAL A 395 2.93 20.45 -14.01
N PRO A 396 2.88 20.49 -15.35
CA PRO A 396 3.03 21.74 -16.07
C PRO A 396 2.10 22.81 -15.53
N GLY A 397 2.63 23.92 -15.03
CA GLY A 397 1.81 24.98 -14.40
C GLY A 397 1.99 25.11 -12.89
N ARG A 398 2.45 24.10 -12.16
CA ARG A 398 3.00 24.27 -10.80
C ARG A 398 4.53 24.16 -10.78
N ASP A 399 5.12 24.16 -11.97
CA ASP A 399 6.54 24.03 -12.24
C ASP A 399 7.03 25.16 -13.16
N MET A 400 8.34 25.25 -13.32
CA MET A 400 8.96 26.15 -14.28
C MET A 400 10.14 25.50 -14.99
N VAL A 401 10.18 25.59 -16.31
CA VAL A 401 11.31 25.10 -17.10
C VAL A 401 12.42 26.15 -17.12
N VAL A 402 13.64 25.80 -16.74
CA VAL A 402 14.80 26.69 -16.68
C VAL A 402 15.87 26.21 -17.66
N LEU A 403 16.24 27.09 -18.61
CA LEU A 403 17.23 26.82 -19.64
C LEU A 403 18.19 28.00 -19.75
N ASN A 404 19.49 27.79 -19.48
CA ASN A 404 20.47 28.86 -19.45
C ASN A 404 21.50 28.69 -20.57
N ASP A 405 21.41 29.54 -21.60
CA ASP A 405 22.25 29.58 -22.83
C ASP A 405 22.34 28.29 -23.66
N ALA A 406 21.54 27.26 -23.35
CA ALA A 406 21.52 26.04 -24.13
C ALA A 406 21.36 26.31 -25.66
N ASN A 407 20.70 27.42 -26.02
CA ASN A 407 20.47 27.89 -27.40
C ASN A 407 19.84 26.83 -28.29
N ILE A 408 19.09 25.92 -27.68
CA ILE A 408 18.35 24.82 -28.30
C ILE A 408 17.35 25.35 -29.35
N PHE A 409 16.94 26.62 -29.21
CA PHE A 409 15.88 27.26 -30.02
C PHE A 409 16.38 28.08 -31.21
N ASP A 410 17.69 28.30 -31.34
CA ASP A 410 18.20 29.06 -32.48
C ASP A 410 18.08 28.29 -33.80
N ALA A 411 18.11 29.01 -34.91
CA ALA A 411 17.84 28.45 -36.23
C ALA A 411 18.80 27.32 -36.61
N ARG A 412 20.02 27.33 -36.05
CA ARG A 412 21.04 26.33 -36.33
C ARG A 412 20.83 25.08 -35.47
N ALA A 413 20.59 25.25 -34.17
CA ALA A 413 20.29 24.14 -33.27
C ALA A 413 18.99 23.44 -33.69
N MET A 414 18.00 24.19 -34.18
CA MET A 414 16.73 23.66 -34.70
C MET A 414 16.85 22.97 -36.07
N GLU A 415 18.04 22.87 -36.68
CA GLU A 415 18.29 21.92 -37.78
C GLU A 415 18.26 20.47 -37.27
N ASP A 416 18.51 20.26 -35.98
CA ASP A 416 18.41 18.99 -35.29
C ASP A 416 16.93 18.60 -35.08
N PRO A 417 16.46 17.45 -35.60
CA PRO A 417 15.09 17.00 -35.38
C PRO A 417 14.76 16.74 -33.89
N ASP A 418 15.75 16.41 -33.06
CA ASP A 418 15.53 16.16 -31.64
C ASP A 418 15.31 17.47 -30.87
N ASN A 419 15.98 18.56 -31.25
CA ASN A 419 15.67 19.91 -30.75
C ASN A 419 14.24 20.34 -31.15
N VAL A 420 13.82 20.04 -32.38
CA VAL A 420 12.46 20.27 -32.83
C VAL A 420 11.45 19.47 -31.99
N GLN A 421 11.78 18.23 -31.65
CA GLN A 421 10.95 17.38 -30.80
C GLN A 421 10.87 17.92 -29.36
N PHE A 422 12.00 18.34 -28.78
CA PHE A 422 12.07 19.00 -27.48
C PHE A 422 11.12 20.21 -27.42
N VAL A 423 11.14 21.08 -28.43
CA VAL A 423 10.24 22.24 -28.49
C VAL A 423 8.78 21.82 -28.58
N LYS A 424 8.45 20.76 -29.35
CA LYS A 424 7.07 20.25 -29.41
C LYS A 424 6.60 19.77 -28.05
N ASN A 425 7.41 18.99 -27.33
CA ASN A 425 7.05 18.50 -26.00
C ASN A 425 6.93 19.65 -24.99
N LEU A 426 7.77 20.68 -25.13
CA LEU A 426 7.72 21.88 -24.30
C LEU A 426 6.42 22.67 -24.47
N ILE A 427 5.80 22.66 -25.66
CA ILE A 427 4.57 23.42 -25.94
C ILE A 427 3.29 22.58 -25.92
N ASN A 428 3.39 21.28 -26.22
CA ASN A 428 2.27 20.35 -26.26
C ASN A 428 2.15 19.59 -24.94
N PHE A 429 1.82 20.31 -23.88
CA PHE A 429 1.57 19.74 -22.57
C PHE A 429 0.08 19.84 -22.17
N THR A 430 -0.33 18.92 -21.32
CA THR A 430 -1.62 18.93 -20.64
C THR A 430 -1.42 19.41 -19.20
N THR A 431 -2.36 20.19 -18.70
CA THR A 431 -2.36 20.77 -17.35
C THR A 431 -3.79 20.91 -16.85
N THR A 432 -3.97 21.15 -15.56
CA THR A 432 -5.25 21.49 -14.95
C THR A 432 -5.49 23.00 -15.01
N GLY A 433 -6.68 23.47 -14.63
CA GLY A 433 -6.98 24.90 -14.54
C GLY A 433 -7.39 25.61 -15.84
N ILE A 434 -7.68 26.90 -15.72
CA ILE A 434 -8.28 27.72 -16.79
C ILE A 434 -7.33 27.97 -17.98
N ARG A 435 -6.01 27.77 -17.78
CA ARG A 435 -4.97 28.00 -18.80
C ARG A 435 -4.77 26.81 -19.73
N ASN A 436 -5.29 25.62 -19.39
CA ASN A 436 -5.13 24.42 -20.22
C ASN A 436 -5.65 24.61 -21.66
N SER A 437 -6.74 25.38 -21.81
CA SER A 437 -7.33 25.73 -23.11
C SER A 437 -6.74 26.97 -23.78
N GLY A 438 -5.71 27.59 -23.19
CA GLY A 438 -5.07 28.77 -23.77
C GLY A 438 -4.39 28.45 -25.10
N THR A 439 -4.35 29.43 -25.99
CA THR A 439 -3.87 29.29 -27.38
C THR A 439 -2.73 30.25 -27.71
N THR A 440 -2.22 31.00 -26.73
CA THR A 440 -1.19 32.01 -26.96
C THR A 440 0.13 31.60 -26.28
N PHE A 441 1.21 31.64 -27.05
CA PHE A 441 2.60 31.56 -26.59
C PHE A 441 3.14 32.99 -26.51
N MET A 442 3.53 33.43 -25.32
CA MET A 442 3.98 34.80 -25.07
C MET A 442 5.48 34.85 -24.81
N PHE A 443 6.22 35.67 -25.56
CA PHE A 443 7.61 36.01 -25.26
C PHE A 443 7.67 37.33 -24.48
N ASP A 444 8.30 37.32 -23.31
CA ASP A 444 8.61 38.52 -22.55
C ASP A 444 10.08 38.92 -22.75
N PHE A 445 10.29 39.94 -23.59
CA PHE A 445 11.56 40.64 -23.78
C PHE A 445 11.65 41.91 -22.91
N GLY A 446 10.84 42.02 -21.86
CA GLY A 446 10.86 43.12 -20.92
C GLY A 446 12.10 43.16 -20.04
N ARG A 447 12.09 44.04 -19.02
CA ARG A 447 13.11 44.08 -17.95
C ARG A 447 14.55 44.23 -18.44
N ALA A 448 14.71 45.08 -19.45
CA ALA A 448 15.99 45.33 -20.12
C ALA A 448 16.67 44.03 -20.59
N SER A 449 15.89 43.13 -21.17
CA SER A 449 16.37 41.85 -21.71
C SER A 449 17.68 42.00 -22.50
N SER A 450 18.64 41.11 -22.26
CA SER A 450 19.89 41.03 -23.04
C SER A 450 19.67 40.53 -24.47
N CYS A 451 18.49 40.00 -24.78
CA CYS A 451 18.17 39.41 -26.05
C CYS A 451 17.88 40.46 -27.13
N VAL A 452 18.93 40.94 -27.80
CA VAL A 452 18.80 41.94 -28.87
C VAL A 452 18.47 41.31 -30.23
N PHE A 453 18.88 40.05 -30.47
CA PHE A 453 18.78 39.40 -31.79
C PHE A 453 17.93 38.13 -31.83
N CYS A 454 17.38 37.67 -30.71
CA CYS A 454 16.79 36.32 -30.70
C CYS A 454 15.49 36.20 -31.51
N THR A 455 14.77 37.29 -31.78
CA THR A 455 13.58 37.23 -32.66
C THR A 455 13.92 36.76 -34.08
N GLY A 456 15.10 37.10 -34.60
CA GLY A 456 15.58 36.60 -35.90
C GLY A 456 16.10 35.17 -35.81
N GLU A 457 16.92 34.90 -34.81
CA GLU A 457 17.53 33.58 -34.59
C GLU A 457 16.49 32.50 -34.27
N TRP A 458 15.34 32.85 -33.68
CA TRP A 458 14.28 31.90 -33.34
C TRP A 458 13.18 31.77 -34.40
N SER A 459 13.42 32.23 -35.63
CA SER A 459 12.41 32.15 -36.70
C SER A 459 11.89 30.73 -36.94
N THR A 460 12.76 29.70 -36.85
CA THR A 460 12.36 28.29 -36.94
C THR A 460 11.48 27.86 -35.78
N MET A 461 11.86 28.18 -34.55
CA MET A 461 11.09 27.86 -33.33
C MET A 461 9.73 28.57 -33.34
N ARG A 462 9.67 29.84 -33.71
CA ARG A 462 8.41 30.60 -33.83
C ARG A 462 7.48 30.00 -34.89
N SER A 463 8.02 29.62 -36.05
CA SER A 463 7.24 28.93 -37.08
C SER A 463 6.70 27.59 -36.58
N LEU A 464 7.48 26.84 -35.80
CA LEU A 464 7.03 25.58 -35.19
C LEU A 464 5.87 25.82 -34.20
N VAL A 465 5.98 26.83 -33.34
CA VAL A 465 4.93 27.22 -32.38
C VAL A 465 3.62 27.56 -33.10
N GLU A 466 3.67 28.39 -34.15
CA GLU A 466 2.50 28.73 -34.96
C GLU A 466 1.89 27.49 -35.65
N ASN A 467 2.74 26.58 -36.15
CA ASN A 467 2.30 25.33 -36.77
C ASN A 467 1.65 24.35 -35.77
N GLN A 468 1.96 24.45 -34.47
CA GLN A 468 1.23 23.72 -33.41
C GLN A 468 -0.10 24.40 -33.03
N GLY A 469 -0.47 25.50 -33.68
CA GLY A 469 -1.75 26.19 -33.49
C GLY A 469 -1.73 27.31 -32.46
N PHE A 470 -0.56 27.69 -31.95
CA PHE A 470 -0.43 28.82 -31.02
C PHE A 470 -0.36 30.16 -31.77
N THR A 471 -1.00 31.18 -31.21
CA THR A 471 -0.73 32.57 -31.59
C THR A 471 0.48 33.06 -30.80
N ILE A 472 1.39 33.80 -31.45
CA ILE A 472 2.55 34.38 -30.77
C ILE A 472 2.26 35.83 -30.36
N SER A 473 2.59 36.16 -29.11
CA SER A 473 2.57 37.53 -28.58
C SER A 473 3.95 37.91 -28.05
N ASP A 474 4.46 39.08 -28.42
CA ASP A 474 5.71 39.62 -27.88
C ASP A 474 5.42 40.82 -26.99
N ILE A 475 5.99 40.81 -25.79
CA ILE A 475 6.02 41.97 -24.90
C ILE A 475 7.44 42.51 -24.86
N SER A 476 7.57 43.80 -25.15
CA SER A 476 8.83 44.55 -25.00
C SER A 476 8.61 45.70 -24.04
N SER A 477 8.68 45.46 -22.74
CA SER A 477 8.55 46.52 -21.73
C SER A 477 9.93 46.91 -21.19
N THR A 478 10.43 48.08 -21.56
CA THR A 478 11.61 48.66 -20.90
C THR A 478 11.24 49.30 -19.54
N SER A 479 9.94 49.44 -19.24
CA SER A 479 9.42 50.12 -18.06
C SER A 479 7.99 49.72 -17.65
N GLY A 480 7.42 48.65 -18.23
CA GLY A 480 6.04 48.22 -17.98
C GLY A 480 6.03 46.96 -17.14
N SER A 481 5.10 46.86 -16.18
CA SER A 481 5.09 45.75 -15.23
C SER A 481 4.27 44.56 -15.72
N LEU A 482 4.79 43.34 -15.57
CA LEU A 482 4.08 42.09 -15.85
C LEU A 482 3.07 41.81 -14.72
N THR A 483 2.07 42.69 -14.61
CA THR A 483 1.08 42.70 -13.51
C THR A 483 -0.28 42.17 -13.93
N SER A 484 -0.40 41.72 -15.18
CA SER A 484 -1.57 41.00 -15.69
C SER A 484 -1.16 40.18 -16.91
N ILE A 485 -1.60 38.93 -16.99
CA ILE A 485 -1.36 38.05 -18.15
C ILE A 485 -2.71 37.72 -18.80
N PRO A 486 -2.92 38.04 -20.10
CA PRO A 486 -4.18 37.77 -20.80
C PRO A 486 -4.62 36.32 -20.66
N SER A 487 -5.92 36.06 -20.46
CA SER A 487 -6.46 34.74 -20.10
C SER A 487 -6.20 33.64 -21.14
N ASP A 488 -5.98 34.02 -22.41
CA ASP A 488 -5.69 33.11 -23.52
C ASP A 488 -4.21 32.69 -23.62
N VAL A 489 -3.31 33.32 -22.85
CA VAL A 489 -1.91 32.89 -22.73
C VAL A 489 -1.87 31.57 -21.98
N LYS A 490 -1.24 30.56 -22.60
CA LYS A 490 -0.96 29.25 -22.00
C LYS A 490 0.50 29.09 -21.60
N ILE A 491 1.40 29.72 -22.36
CA ILE A 491 2.85 29.63 -22.14
C ILE A 491 3.42 31.05 -22.12
N ILE A 492 4.28 31.32 -21.14
CA ILE A 492 5.12 32.52 -21.11
C ILE A 492 6.60 32.12 -21.08
N MET A 493 7.39 32.72 -21.96
CA MET A 493 8.84 32.60 -21.98
C MET A 493 9.47 33.92 -21.53
N LEU A 494 10.14 33.90 -20.38
CA LEU A 494 10.85 35.02 -19.79
C LEU A 494 12.27 35.05 -20.32
N VAL A 495 12.59 36.04 -21.17
CA VAL A 495 13.84 36.02 -21.94
C VAL A 495 14.88 36.95 -21.32
N MET A 496 15.90 36.37 -20.68
CA MET A 496 17.13 37.02 -20.19
C MET A 496 16.91 38.36 -19.45
N PRO A 497 16.05 38.44 -18.43
CA PRO A 497 15.76 39.69 -17.72
C PRO A 497 16.96 40.25 -16.92
N ASN A 498 17.33 41.52 -17.16
CA ASN A 498 18.40 42.22 -16.41
C ASN A 498 17.87 43.19 -15.34
N VAL A 499 16.57 43.17 -15.07
CA VAL A 499 15.95 43.97 -14.02
C VAL A 499 15.12 43.04 -13.13
N GLN A 500 15.27 43.22 -11.83
CA GLN A 500 14.55 42.45 -10.82
C GLN A 500 13.02 42.62 -10.94
N TYR A 501 12.30 41.52 -10.80
CA TYR A 501 10.84 41.49 -10.72
C TYR A 501 10.36 42.10 -9.41
N THR A 502 9.28 42.87 -9.47
CA THR A 502 8.59 43.40 -8.29
C THR A 502 7.66 42.33 -7.69
N VAL A 503 7.25 42.52 -6.42
CA VAL A 503 6.30 41.62 -5.73
C VAL A 503 5.03 41.39 -6.54
N ALA A 504 4.44 42.45 -7.11
CA ALA A 504 3.21 42.35 -7.89
C ALA A 504 3.38 41.49 -9.15
N GLU A 505 4.57 41.51 -9.76
CA GLU A 505 4.87 40.72 -10.95
C GLU A 505 5.17 39.27 -10.63
N ILE A 506 5.88 39.01 -9.52
CA ILE A 506 6.05 37.64 -9.00
C ILE A 506 4.68 37.03 -8.71
N ASN A 507 3.80 37.74 -7.98
CA ASN A 507 2.47 37.22 -7.67
C ASN A 507 1.61 37.02 -8.93
N THR A 508 1.80 37.84 -9.97
CA THR A 508 1.12 37.63 -11.26
C THR A 508 1.59 36.35 -11.94
N LEU A 509 2.89 36.06 -11.90
CA LEU A 509 3.45 34.82 -12.45
C LEU A 509 3.05 33.60 -11.64
N LYS A 510 3.08 33.67 -10.30
CA LYS A 510 2.59 32.63 -9.41
C LYS A 510 1.12 32.30 -9.66
N GLN A 511 0.27 33.33 -9.79
CA GLN A 511 -1.14 33.16 -10.16
C GLN A 511 -1.30 32.54 -11.56
N PHE A 512 -0.54 33.00 -12.55
CA PHE A 512 -0.57 32.42 -13.89
C PHE A 512 -0.24 30.93 -13.86
N SER A 513 0.75 30.56 -13.04
CA SER A 513 1.12 29.17 -12.79
C SER A 513 -0.03 28.40 -12.15
N SER A 514 -0.59 28.86 -11.02
CA SER A 514 -1.69 28.15 -10.33
C SER A 514 -2.95 27.96 -11.20
N GLU A 515 -3.13 28.80 -12.21
CA GLU A 515 -4.19 28.66 -13.21
C GLU A 515 -3.90 27.62 -14.31
N GLY A 516 -2.73 26.96 -14.29
CA GLY A 516 -2.25 25.96 -15.25
C GLY A 516 -1.26 26.48 -16.29
N GLY A 517 -0.72 27.70 -16.12
CA GLY A 517 0.13 28.34 -17.12
C GLY A 517 1.59 27.89 -17.02
N ARG A 518 2.22 27.48 -18.14
CA ARG A 518 3.64 27.08 -18.13
C ARG A 518 4.57 28.29 -18.24
N ILE A 519 5.51 28.40 -17.31
CA ILE A 519 6.60 29.38 -17.34
C ILE A 519 7.86 28.72 -17.87
N ILE A 520 8.52 29.36 -18.83
CA ILE A 520 9.86 29.00 -19.30
C ILE A 520 10.78 30.18 -18.99
N PHE A 521 11.73 29.97 -18.08
CA PHE A 521 12.79 30.93 -17.82
C PHE A 521 13.99 30.65 -18.71
N MET A 522 14.40 31.65 -19.47
CA MET A 522 15.60 31.57 -20.30
C MET A 522 16.65 32.54 -19.79
N GLY A 523 17.70 31.99 -19.18
CA GLY A 523 18.91 32.73 -18.88
C GLY A 523 19.95 32.60 -19.98
N GLU A 524 21.16 33.02 -19.65
CA GLU A 524 22.31 33.05 -20.54
C GLU A 524 23.58 32.72 -19.73
N HIS A 525 24.70 32.40 -20.38
CA HIS A 525 25.86 31.88 -19.67
C HIS A 525 26.66 33.00 -19.00
N ASP A 526 27.46 32.66 -17.99
CA ASP A 526 28.16 33.65 -17.14
C ASP A 526 28.97 34.70 -17.94
N GLY A 527 29.49 34.32 -19.10
CA GLY A 527 30.25 35.22 -19.97
C GLY A 527 29.46 36.40 -20.55
N PHE A 528 28.16 36.23 -20.83
CA PHE A 528 27.28 37.28 -21.38
C PHE A 528 26.24 37.77 -20.37
N TYR A 529 25.91 36.96 -19.36
CA TYR A 529 24.81 37.19 -18.44
C TYR A 529 25.22 37.15 -16.97
N GLY A 530 26.51 37.23 -16.64
CA GLY A 530 26.99 37.20 -15.26
C GLY A 530 26.35 38.25 -14.33
N SER A 531 25.93 39.42 -14.85
CA SER A 531 25.13 40.39 -14.06
C SER A 531 23.65 40.03 -13.92
N GLY A 532 23.13 39.19 -14.83
CA GLY A 532 21.77 38.65 -14.83
C GLY A 532 21.61 37.42 -13.94
N ILE A 533 22.67 36.63 -13.70
CA ILE A 533 22.61 35.44 -12.81
C ILE A 533 22.07 35.76 -11.41
N PRO A 534 22.53 36.83 -10.72
CA PRO A 534 21.93 37.21 -9.43
C PRO A 534 20.44 37.57 -9.53
N ILE A 535 19.99 38.10 -10.67
CA ILE A 535 18.61 38.50 -10.92
C ILE A 535 17.73 37.27 -11.17
N GLU A 536 18.24 36.31 -11.95
CA GLU A 536 17.63 35.00 -12.15
C GLU A 536 17.48 34.24 -10.83
N ASN A 537 18.56 34.08 -10.05
CA ASN A 537 18.50 33.40 -8.76
C ASN A 537 17.55 34.08 -7.79
N GLN A 538 17.51 35.41 -7.80
CA GLN A 538 16.55 36.18 -7.01
C GLN A 538 15.11 35.95 -7.49
N PHE A 539 14.87 35.80 -8.79
CA PHE A 539 13.57 35.45 -9.35
C PHE A 539 13.14 34.03 -8.93
N LEU A 540 14.01 33.03 -9.11
CA LEU A 540 13.79 31.64 -8.72
C LEU A 540 13.35 31.52 -7.26
N ILE A 541 14.11 32.13 -6.34
CA ILE A 541 13.78 32.12 -4.90
C ILE A 541 12.42 32.77 -4.61
N ASN A 542 12.06 33.85 -5.32
CA ASN A 542 10.77 34.51 -5.13
C ASN A 542 9.60 33.71 -5.72
N MET A 543 9.86 32.86 -6.72
CA MET A 543 8.91 31.85 -7.20
C MET A 543 8.84 30.64 -6.26
N GLY A 544 9.68 30.57 -5.22
CA GLY A 544 9.72 29.43 -4.30
C GLY A 544 10.63 28.29 -4.74
N ALA A 545 11.33 28.43 -5.88
CA ALA A 545 12.26 27.43 -6.36
C ALA A 545 13.52 27.36 -5.48
N ILE A 546 14.02 26.13 -5.31
CA ILE A 546 15.31 25.84 -4.66
C ILE A 546 16.44 25.84 -5.71
N LEU A 547 16.11 25.48 -6.97
CA LEU A 547 17.00 25.48 -8.12
C LEU A 547 17.85 26.75 -8.19
N PHE A 548 19.14 26.57 -8.44
CA PHE A 548 20.10 27.66 -8.43
C PHE A 548 21.01 27.66 -9.65
N ASN A 549 21.20 28.81 -10.30
CA ASN A 549 22.17 29.00 -11.38
C ASN A 549 23.55 29.34 -10.78
N SER A 550 24.49 28.42 -10.93
CA SER A 550 25.88 28.55 -10.46
C SER A 550 26.82 29.17 -11.51
N GLY A 551 26.32 29.41 -12.72
CA GLY A 551 27.04 30.03 -13.83
C GLY A 551 27.93 29.06 -14.61
N GLY A 552 29.01 29.58 -15.18
CA GLY A 552 29.93 28.81 -16.01
C GLY A 552 29.59 28.83 -17.50
N ALA A 553 30.32 28.02 -18.26
CA ALA A 553 30.23 27.89 -19.71
C ALA A 553 30.65 26.47 -20.10
N LEU A 554 29.68 25.56 -20.17
CA LEU A 554 29.87 24.15 -20.50
C LEU A 554 29.35 23.82 -21.90
N ASP A 555 29.96 22.81 -22.53
CA ASP A 555 29.64 22.34 -23.88
C ASP A 555 29.44 23.49 -24.87
N CYS A 556 30.37 24.44 -24.83
CA CYS A 556 30.30 25.65 -25.65
C CYS A 556 30.84 25.40 -27.06
N ILE A 557 30.34 26.18 -28.03
CA ILE A 557 30.70 26.12 -29.45
C ILE A 557 32.21 25.97 -29.62
N GLN A 558 32.63 24.92 -30.30
CA GLN A 558 34.04 24.69 -30.64
C GLN A 558 34.23 24.80 -32.14
N ASN A 559 35.15 25.67 -32.57
CA ASN A 559 35.47 25.90 -33.99
C ASN A 559 34.24 26.26 -34.84
N GLY A 560 33.27 26.95 -34.24
CA GLY A 560 32.04 27.33 -34.91
C GLY A 560 31.05 26.19 -35.13
N ASN A 561 31.17 25.06 -34.41
CA ASN A 561 30.19 23.97 -34.40
C ASN A 561 29.55 23.82 -33.02
N TYR A 562 28.25 23.53 -33.04
CA TYR A 562 27.46 23.28 -31.84
C TYR A 562 27.73 21.83 -31.43
N PRO A 563 28.09 21.56 -30.16
CA PRO A 563 28.13 20.19 -29.67
C PRO A 563 26.74 19.58 -29.56
N GLU A 564 26.71 18.26 -29.68
CA GLU A 564 25.51 17.44 -29.49
C GLU A 564 25.70 16.65 -28.18
N LEU A 565 24.78 16.86 -27.24
CA LEU A 565 24.68 16.07 -26.02
C LEU A 565 24.12 14.68 -26.37
N PRO A 566 24.76 13.59 -25.95
CA PRO A 566 24.30 12.24 -26.25
C PRO A 566 23.03 11.88 -25.45
N ALA A 567 22.29 10.87 -25.90
CA ALA A 567 21.11 10.31 -25.21
C ALA A 567 21.35 10.04 -23.71
N SER A 568 22.57 9.61 -23.35
CA SER A 568 22.96 9.34 -21.96
C SER A 568 22.95 10.56 -21.05
N SER A 569 23.00 11.76 -21.62
CA SER A 569 22.88 13.03 -20.89
C SER A 569 21.43 13.39 -20.58
N ASN A 570 20.45 12.81 -21.28
CA ASN A 570 19.04 13.09 -21.08
C ASN A 570 18.50 12.36 -19.85
N ARG A 571 17.41 12.88 -19.27
CA ARG A 571 16.64 12.22 -18.22
C ARG A 571 15.21 11.98 -18.69
N VAL A 572 14.58 10.94 -18.16
CA VAL A 572 13.22 10.57 -18.53
C VAL A 572 12.28 11.64 -17.98
N HIS A 573 11.64 12.38 -18.87
CA HIS A 573 10.69 13.43 -18.55
C HIS A 573 9.81 13.66 -19.78
N PRO A 574 8.52 14.04 -19.65
CA PRO A 574 7.66 14.32 -20.80
C PRO A 574 8.26 15.33 -21.80
N ILE A 575 8.98 16.35 -21.32
CA ILE A 575 9.70 17.31 -22.19
C ILE A 575 10.79 16.63 -23.03
N MET A 576 11.40 15.56 -22.53
CA MET A 576 12.48 14.82 -23.17
C MET A 576 11.99 13.60 -23.97
N GLU A 577 10.67 13.37 -24.04
CA GLU A 577 10.12 12.19 -24.71
C GLU A 577 10.51 12.15 -26.20
N GLY A 578 11.15 11.05 -26.61
CA GLY A 578 11.62 10.86 -27.98
C GLY A 578 12.85 11.68 -28.39
N VAL A 579 13.50 12.40 -27.46
CA VAL A 579 14.73 13.16 -27.68
C VAL A 579 15.94 12.26 -27.42
N ASN A 580 16.72 11.95 -28.46
CA ASN A 580 17.87 11.03 -28.38
C ASN A 580 19.22 11.76 -28.36
N GLY A 581 19.25 13.02 -28.77
CA GLY A 581 20.37 13.94 -28.61
C GLY A 581 19.85 15.36 -28.44
N LEU A 582 20.70 16.26 -27.95
CA LEU A 582 20.38 17.69 -27.92
C LEU A 582 21.55 18.48 -28.46
N THR A 583 21.34 19.16 -29.59
CA THR A 583 22.30 20.13 -30.12
C THR A 583 22.20 21.41 -29.31
N ILE A 584 23.28 21.79 -28.61
CA ILE A 584 23.33 23.02 -27.80
C ILE A 584 24.48 23.92 -28.24
N ALA A 585 24.41 25.22 -27.94
CA ALA A 585 25.53 26.13 -28.22
C ALA A 585 26.53 26.17 -27.08
N CYS A 586 26.06 26.35 -25.86
CA CYS A 586 26.82 26.48 -24.61
C CYS A 586 25.79 26.36 -23.48
N ALA A 587 26.18 26.34 -22.21
CA ALA A 587 25.21 26.38 -21.12
C ALA A 587 25.87 26.85 -19.82
N SER A 588 25.06 27.44 -18.94
CA SER A 588 25.40 27.60 -17.52
C SER A 588 24.88 26.43 -16.69
N VAL A 589 25.62 26.10 -15.64
CA VAL A 589 25.28 25.03 -14.72
C VAL A 589 24.17 25.48 -13.80
N ILE A 590 23.10 24.68 -13.75
CA ILE A 590 22.08 24.78 -12.72
C ILE A 590 22.29 23.67 -11.69
N GLU A 591 21.99 23.97 -10.43
CA GLU A 591 22.05 23.07 -9.29
C GLU A 591 20.61 22.81 -8.84
N PRO A 592 20.01 21.64 -9.19
CA PRO A 592 18.69 21.29 -8.71
C PRO A 592 18.67 21.14 -7.19
N GLY A 593 17.59 21.64 -6.57
CA GLY A 593 17.26 21.39 -5.17
C GLY A 593 16.31 20.22 -4.99
N GLU A 594 15.71 20.15 -3.81
CA GLU A 594 14.65 19.21 -3.48
C GLU A 594 13.38 19.53 -4.29
N GLY A 595 12.75 18.51 -4.87
CA GLY A 595 11.59 18.66 -5.76
C GLY A 595 11.89 19.15 -7.18
N ASP A 596 13.13 19.54 -7.47
CA ASP A 596 13.54 19.94 -8.82
C ASP A 596 13.99 18.74 -9.65
N PHE A 597 13.83 18.82 -10.98
CA PHE A 597 14.14 17.72 -11.89
C PHE A 597 15.15 18.14 -12.96
N PRO A 598 16.28 17.42 -13.11
CA PRO A 598 17.22 17.67 -14.20
C PRO A 598 16.69 17.10 -15.52
N LEU A 599 16.56 17.92 -16.57
CA LEU A 599 16.15 17.45 -17.89
C LEU A 599 17.32 16.84 -18.66
N PHE A 600 18.48 17.50 -18.64
CA PHE A 600 19.68 17.03 -19.31
C PHE A 600 20.95 17.57 -18.66
N TYR A 601 22.00 16.75 -18.76
CA TYR A 601 23.33 17.02 -18.24
C TYR A 601 24.30 17.41 -19.36
N ASP A 602 25.48 17.88 -18.98
CA ASP A 602 26.60 18.10 -19.88
C ASP A 602 27.05 16.80 -20.56
N SER A 603 27.94 16.92 -21.55
CA SER A 603 28.42 15.77 -22.33
C SER A 603 29.20 14.74 -21.48
N THR A 604 29.67 15.14 -20.29
CA THR A 604 30.33 14.26 -19.32
C THR A 604 29.38 13.64 -18.30
N ASN A 605 28.09 14.00 -18.34
CA ASN A 605 27.04 13.56 -17.42
C ASN A 605 27.36 13.90 -15.93
N THR A 606 27.96 15.07 -15.71
CA THR A 606 28.42 15.57 -14.40
C THR A 606 27.59 16.76 -13.92
N PHE A 607 27.28 17.71 -14.80
CA PHE A 607 26.60 18.97 -14.45
C PHE A 607 25.26 19.08 -15.15
N VAL A 608 24.25 19.61 -14.48
CA VAL A 608 22.91 19.81 -15.06
C VAL A 608 22.92 21.12 -15.86
N LEU A 609 22.43 21.08 -17.09
CA LEU A 609 22.41 22.22 -18.02
C LEU A 609 21.00 22.73 -18.32
N GLY A 610 19.99 21.92 -18.05
CA GLY A 610 18.58 22.29 -18.17
C GLY A 610 17.74 21.47 -17.22
N GLY A 611 16.69 22.07 -16.69
CA GLY A 611 15.89 21.46 -15.61
C GLY A 611 14.53 22.10 -15.49
N VAL A 612 13.74 21.51 -14.62
CA VAL A 612 12.43 22.01 -14.23
C VAL A 612 12.48 22.24 -12.72
N ALA A 613 12.09 23.44 -12.30
CA ALA A 613 12.05 23.84 -10.91
C ALA A 613 10.64 23.68 -10.35
N LYS A 614 10.50 23.11 -9.15
CA LYS A 614 9.27 23.19 -8.37
C LYS A 614 9.10 24.65 -7.91
N ILE A 615 7.89 25.18 -7.99
CA ILE A 615 7.59 26.55 -7.56
C ILE A 615 6.43 26.56 -6.58
N ASP A 616 6.47 27.47 -5.62
CA ASP A 616 5.37 27.72 -4.71
C ASP A 616 4.49 28.82 -5.33
N THR A 617 3.19 28.56 -5.45
CA THR A 617 2.25 29.48 -6.10
C THR A 617 1.54 30.44 -5.14
N ALA A 618 1.76 30.32 -3.82
CA ALA A 618 1.20 31.20 -2.83
C ALA A 618 1.75 32.63 -2.97
N PRO A 619 0.91 33.67 -2.88
CA PRO A 619 1.36 35.04 -3.07
C PRO A 619 2.32 35.49 -1.98
N ILE A 620 3.34 36.26 -2.34
CA ILE A 620 4.31 36.85 -1.40
C ILE A 620 3.98 38.31 -1.10
N SER A 621 4.31 38.77 0.11
CA SER A 621 4.15 40.17 0.54
C SER A 621 5.43 41.01 0.36
N GLU A 622 6.59 40.37 0.31
CA GLU A 622 7.90 40.98 0.11
C GLU A 622 8.84 40.05 -0.67
N LEU A 623 9.89 40.61 -1.29
CA LEU A 623 10.90 39.83 -2.00
C LEU A 623 11.83 39.15 -0.98
N LYS A 624 11.95 37.83 -1.07
CA LYS A 624 12.85 37.01 -0.25
C LYS A 624 14.31 37.43 -0.51
N GLN A 625 15.14 37.55 0.52
CA GLN A 625 16.54 37.95 0.39
C GLN A 625 17.45 36.74 0.13
N VAL A 626 18.37 36.84 -0.84
CA VAL A 626 19.40 35.82 -1.07
C VAL A 626 20.43 35.84 0.07
N THR A 627 20.24 35.02 1.10
CA THR A 627 21.23 34.92 2.18
C THR A 627 22.25 33.83 1.83
N ARG A 628 23.46 34.27 1.45
CA ARG A 628 24.57 33.47 0.89
C ARG A 628 25.15 32.35 1.79
N THR A 629 24.52 31.98 2.91
CA THR A 629 25.22 31.26 4.00
C THR A 629 24.90 29.77 4.12
N LYS A 630 23.98 29.20 3.35
CA LYS A 630 23.71 27.74 3.39
C LYS A 630 23.21 27.17 2.07
N PHE A 631 23.79 27.54 0.93
CA PHE A 631 23.73 26.61 -0.20
C PHE A 631 24.62 25.44 0.20
N ARG A 632 24.01 24.33 0.67
CA ARG A 632 24.72 23.06 0.80
C ARG A 632 25.32 22.82 -0.58
N GLN A 633 26.66 22.82 -0.67
CA GLN A 633 27.31 22.03 -1.71
C GLN A 633 26.92 20.58 -1.42
N SER A 634 25.77 20.15 -1.92
CA SER A 634 25.50 18.72 -2.06
C SER A 634 26.47 18.24 -3.15
N ASN A 635 27.70 17.96 -2.73
CA ASN A 635 28.57 17.02 -3.44
C ASN A 635 28.02 15.58 -3.34
N ALA A 636 26.81 15.39 -2.79
CA ALA A 636 26.04 14.20 -3.01
C ALA A 636 25.58 14.26 -4.46
N LYS A 637 26.21 13.43 -5.30
CA LYS A 637 25.50 12.91 -6.49
C LYS A 637 24.11 12.53 -6.00
N LEU A 638 23.06 13.20 -6.47
CA LEU A 638 21.72 12.65 -6.37
C LEU A 638 21.85 11.21 -6.88
N HIS A 639 21.37 10.25 -6.08
CA HIS A 639 21.40 8.86 -6.51
C HIS A 639 20.79 8.81 -7.90
N ASN A 640 21.46 8.12 -8.82
CA ASN A 640 20.82 7.71 -10.06
C ASN A 640 19.52 7.03 -9.61
N ALA A 641 18.37 7.63 -9.90
CA ALA A 641 17.14 6.88 -9.88
C ALA A 641 17.36 5.78 -10.92
N SER A 642 17.76 4.60 -10.46
CA SER A 642 17.66 3.38 -11.26
C SER A 642 16.23 2.86 -11.19
N SER A 643 15.24 3.77 -11.19
CA SER A 643 13.88 3.36 -11.49
C SER A 643 13.83 3.16 -13.00
N THR A 644 13.52 1.92 -13.39
CA THR A 644 13.20 1.56 -14.78
C THR A 644 11.90 2.21 -15.26
N THR A 645 11.21 2.92 -14.36
CA THR A 645 10.00 3.70 -14.64
C THR A 645 10.33 5.11 -15.14
N GLY A 646 11.52 5.67 -14.85
CA GLY A 646 11.80 7.06 -15.19
C GLY A 646 10.86 8.04 -14.48
N TYR A 647 10.35 7.62 -13.33
CA TYR A 647 9.53 8.35 -12.38
C TYR A 647 10.10 8.03 -11.00
#